data_AF-A0A4S2KHF6-F1
#
_entry.id   AF-A0A4S2KHF6-F1
#
_cell.length_a   1.000
_cell.length_b   1.000
_cell.length_c   1.000
_cell.angle_alpha   90.00
_cell.angle_beta   90.00
_cell.angle_gamma   90.00
#
_symmetry.space_group_name_H-M   'P 1'
#
loop_
_entity.id
_entity.type
_entity.pdbx_description
1 polymer ?
#
loop_
_entity_poly.entity_id
_entity_poly.type
_entity_poly.pdbx_seq_one_letter_code
_entity_poly.pdbx_strand_id
1 'polypeptide(L)'
;MFNSTISFFRKYNKRVGLEEFTQHIYNKYTLKISRNIKLNVNVNVKVQRWQYHILKRRLSILAEVGKLETPKLQGKYDTGQLILHRVFGYRGVILFPWLARVYDRDISTKKDEKDNSNFNSVGEKEVKGRTHTFYQVLIDQRDCPYIRAQTEAVTFLGNHESSRSLYAIPGLDYVAHEDVLPYSTNEKAALQHELFDKFLTYHPDKEPCFVAQETLRTWQKKNHPWLELSDVHKETTENIRITVIPFYMGCRESQTTSVYWWRYCIRLENLGELSVQLRERHWRIFSLSGTLETVRGRGVVGQEPVLSKALPAFQYSSHVSLQAPSGHMWGTFRMEREDGYAFDCRIPPFSLESKAEPSTPTRKDTRYAIFAILLCKITFASKDEKLYNAKSSGTENPTDRAFSAAQCGCTKERKRDRATVDLALSIDHGIKARCAVSINAAGLLNAVGVLEHLERSAIADFSAVLGVAWVCSSSLVSVTMVVCPLTPEVLDQLRAKFYADSRNVLAQNVCTKTNPIEACASRKILEETQHVFTHKIETEGKPVTNQKNSGRCWLFAILNVMRTSFMKQYNLDEFEFSQAYLHGVVPKTCFPESYSCESSVRMNSLLKSKLREYAKALRDMIDNGASDDELKTRISEQMTVIYRIIGICLGVPSEKVTWEYYDKSKNYNCVGPITPLEFYENYVKSHYNVNDKVCLVTDPRPGNPYGKLYTVDCLGNVVSGKTTRYNNQPVELLMKLCAESIKDNEPVWFGCDVNKRLIDKHGIHDIKAYNFELMFGTDIHVGLSKADRLLYGDSMMVHAMAFTAVSIDREGKIKKFRIENSWGEDHGQKGYQVVSTEWFADFVFEAVVDKKYVPADVMAVFNQEPVVLPAWDPMGTLAH
;
A
#
# COMPACT_ATOMS: atom_id res chain seq x y z
N MET A 1 2.95 -35.75 -36.76
CA MET A 1 3.85 -36.09 -35.62
C MET A 1 3.58 -35.13 -34.46
N PHE A 2 2.43 -35.30 -33.81
CA PHE A 2 2.04 -34.59 -32.60
C PHE A 2 1.44 -35.66 -31.68
N ASN A 3 2.29 -36.54 -31.16
CA ASN A 3 1.87 -37.62 -30.24
C ASN A 3 3.03 -38.27 -29.46
N SER A 4 4.01 -37.49 -29.01
CA SER A 4 4.99 -37.99 -28.05
C SER A 4 5.63 -36.85 -27.27
N THR A 5 4.93 -36.35 -26.24
CA THR A 5 5.50 -35.91 -24.95
C THR A 5 4.32 -35.41 -24.10
N ILE A 6 3.68 -36.32 -23.38
CA ILE A 6 3.07 -36.18 -22.03
C ILE A 6 2.61 -37.61 -21.66
N SER A 7 3.59 -38.50 -21.56
CA SER A 7 3.45 -39.87 -21.03
C SER A 7 4.37 -40.02 -19.82
N PHE A 8 4.28 -39.08 -18.88
CA PHE A 8 5.06 -39.17 -17.63
C PHE A 8 4.33 -38.73 -16.35
N PHE A 9 3.06 -38.30 -16.40
CA PHE A 9 2.31 -37.98 -15.18
C PHE A 9 0.91 -38.62 -15.12
N ARG A 10 0.82 -39.90 -15.49
CA ARG A 10 -0.34 -40.75 -15.17
C ARG A 10 0.09 -42.13 -14.70
N LYS A 11 0.63 -42.20 -13.49
CA LYS A 11 0.66 -43.43 -12.70
C LYS A 11 0.68 -43.08 -11.22
N TYR A 12 -0.51 -42.80 -10.67
CA TYR A 12 -0.97 -43.08 -9.29
C TYR A 12 -2.14 -42.15 -8.93
N ASN A 13 -3.38 -42.60 -9.16
CA ASN A 13 -4.44 -42.63 -8.15
C ASN A 13 -5.73 -43.21 -8.74
N LYS A 14 -6.04 -44.44 -8.31
CA LYS A 14 -7.33 -45.11 -8.47
C LYS A 14 -8.17 -44.84 -7.23
N ARG A 15 -9.52 -44.84 -7.40
CA ARG A 15 -10.64 -44.83 -6.41
C ARG A 15 -11.17 -43.41 -6.12
N VAL A 16 -12.45 -43.03 -6.25
CA VAL A 16 -13.79 -43.62 -6.47
C VAL A 16 -14.60 -42.49 -7.16
N GLY A 17 -15.26 -42.60 -8.32
CA GLY A 17 -16.55 -43.28 -8.56
C GLY A 17 -17.76 -42.35 -8.32
N LEU A 18 -18.06 -41.40 -9.24
CA LEU A 18 -19.36 -40.70 -9.32
C LEU A 18 -19.58 -39.81 -10.58
N GLU A 19 -19.24 -40.28 -11.80
CA GLU A 19 -19.41 -39.45 -13.02
C GLU A 19 -20.02 -40.15 -14.25
N GLU A 20 -20.63 -41.34 -14.11
CA GLU A 20 -21.26 -42.04 -15.25
C GLU A 20 -22.80 -42.08 -15.24
N PHE A 21 -23.47 -41.39 -14.33
CA PHE A 21 -24.95 -41.41 -14.29
C PHE A 21 -25.62 -40.21 -14.99
N THR A 22 -24.90 -39.13 -15.28
CA THR A 22 -25.53 -37.87 -15.75
C THR A 22 -25.56 -37.72 -17.28
N GLN A 23 -24.72 -38.47 -18.01
CA GLN A 23 -24.60 -38.34 -19.47
C GLN A 23 -25.62 -39.19 -20.25
N HIS A 24 -26.26 -40.17 -19.62
CA HIS A 24 -27.22 -41.07 -20.30
C HIS A 24 -28.66 -40.54 -20.30
N ILE A 25 -29.02 -39.61 -19.40
CA ILE A 25 -30.38 -39.02 -19.35
C ILE A 25 -30.52 -37.82 -20.31
N TYR A 26 -29.44 -37.08 -20.58
CA TYR A 26 -29.49 -35.87 -21.40
C TYR A 26 -29.74 -36.16 -22.90
N ASN A 27 -29.24 -37.28 -23.42
CA ASN A 27 -29.37 -37.61 -24.85
C ASN A 27 -30.69 -38.28 -25.24
N LYS A 28 -31.59 -38.57 -24.28
CA LYS A 28 -32.86 -39.26 -24.56
C LYS A 28 -34.09 -38.32 -24.68
N TYR A 29 -33.96 -37.04 -24.36
CA TYR A 29 -35.09 -36.10 -24.33
C TYR A 29 -35.07 -34.95 -25.35
N THR A 30 -34.04 -34.81 -26.19
CA THR A 30 -33.92 -33.65 -27.10
C THR A 30 -33.96 -34.05 -28.58
N LEU A 31 -34.87 -34.94 -28.97
CA LEU A 31 -35.10 -35.30 -30.39
C LEU A 31 -36.58 -35.58 -30.72
N LYS A 32 -37.52 -34.81 -30.13
CA LYS A 32 -38.95 -34.99 -30.45
C LYS A 32 -39.83 -33.74 -30.51
N ILE A 33 -39.26 -32.54 -30.68
CA ILE A 33 -40.04 -31.33 -31.02
C ILE A 33 -39.28 -30.49 -32.04
N SER A 34 -39.17 -31.01 -33.26
CA SER A 34 -38.85 -30.20 -34.45
C SER A 34 -39.56 -30.82 -35.64
N ARG A 35 -40.86 -30.55 -35.74
CA ARG A 35 -41.63 -30.56 -36.99
C ARG A 35 -42.95 -29.85 -36.73
N ASN A 36 -43.19 -28.81 -37.53
CA ASN A 36 -44.37 -27.96 -37.62
C ASN A 36 -44.46 -26.80 -36.61
N ILE A 37 -44.03 -25.61 -37.02
CA ILE A 37 -44.90 -24.47 -37.38
C ILE A 37 -44.00 -23.29 -37.79
N LYS A 38 -44.10 -22.89 -39.07
CA LYS A 38 -43.70 -21.57 -39.56
C LYS A 38 -44.78 -20.58 -39.12
N LEU A 39 -44.43 -19.50 -38.41
CA LEU A 39 -44.90 -18.11 -38.58
C LEU A 39 -44.58 -17.23 -37.36
N ASN A 40 -44.26 -15.97 -37.63
CA ASN A 40 -44.11 -14.81 -36.74
C ASN A 40 -42.81 -14.63 -35.92
N VAL A 41 -41.84 -14.06 -36.63
CA VAL A 41 -40.71 -13.27 -36.13
C VAL A 41 -41.24 -11.95 -35.57
N ASN A 42 -41.44 -11.83 -34.26
CA ASN A 42 -41.19 -10.59 -33.47
C ASN A 42 -41.48 -10.66 -31.95
N VAL A 43 -41.79 -11.83 -31.38
CA VAL A 43 -42.04 -11.93 -29.92
C VAL A 43 -40.88 -12.59 -29.15
N ASN A 44 -39.85 -13.10 -29.84
CA ASN A 44 -38.84 -13.95 -29.21
C ASN A 44 -37.62 -13.22 -28.58
N VAL A 45 -37.47 -11.91 -28.76
CA VAL A 45 -36.35 -11.15 -28.17
C VAL A 45 -36.62 -10.72 -26.72
N LYS A 46 -37.89 -10.61 -26.31
CA LYS A 46 -38.24 -10.28 -24.90
C LYS A 46 -38.28 -11.50 -23.98
N VAL A 47 -38.62 -12.69 -24.49
CA VAL A 47 -38.69 -13.92 -23.67
C VAL A 47 -37.30 -14.53 -23.44
N GLN A 48 -36.39 -14.48 -24.42
CA GLN A 48 -35.01 -14.94 -24.24
C GLN A 48 -34.19 -14.05 -23.29
N ARG A 49 -34.47 -12.74 -23.24
CA ARG A 49 -33.79 -11.81 -22.30
C ARG A 49 -34.27 -11.99 -20.85
N TRP A 50 -35.53 -12.44 -20.66
CA TRP A 50 -36.06 -12.85 -19.36
C TRP A 50 -35.50 -14.21 -18.91
N GLN A 51 -35.36 -15.18 -19.82
CA GLN A 51 -34.73 -16.48 -19.50
C GLN A 51 -33.22 -16.38 -19.22
N TYR A 52 -32.49 -15.46 -19.87
CA TYR A 52 -31.07 -15.26 -19.59
C TYR A 52 -30.79 -14.65 -18.21
N HIS A 53 -31.70 -13.83 -17.68
CA HIS A 53 -31.61 -13.34 -16.29
C HIS A 53 -32.07 -14.37 -15.25
N ILE A 54 -33.00 -15.26 -15.60
CA ILE A 54 -33.46 -16.35 -14.72
C ILE A 54 -32.45 -17.50 -14.66
N LEU A 55 -31.75 -17.82 -15.76
CA LEU A 55 -30.72 -18.88 -15.78
C LEU A 55 -29.36 -18.48 -15.17
N LYS A 56 -29.13 -17.18 -14.91
CA LYS A 56 -27.95 -16.69 -14.18
C LYS A 56 -28.19 -16.50 -12.68
N ARG A 57 -29.39 -16.81 -12.18
CA ARG A 57 -29.49 -17.39 -10.83
C ARG A 57 -28.85 -18.75 -10.92
N ARG A 58 -27.52 -18.78 -10.74
CA ARG A 58 -26.82 -20.00 -10.34
C ARG A 58 -27.73 -20.69 -9.33
N LEU A 59 -27.87 -22.01 -9.46
CA LEU A 59 -28.15 -22.87 -8.33
C LEU A 59 -27.07 -22.58 -7.27
N SER A 60 -27.25 -21.51 -6.50
CA SER A 60 -26.51 -21.24 -5.28
C SER A 60 -27.05 -22.27 -4.31
N ILE A 61 -26.35 -23.39 -4.24
CA ILE A 61 -26.59 -24.37 -3.20
C ILE A 61 -26.26 -23.64 -1.90
N LEU A 62 -27.25 -23.47 -1.04
CA LEU A 62 -27.03 -22.95 0.30
C LEU A 62 -26.13 -23.95 1.03
N ALA A 63 -24.95 -23.49 1.47
CA ALA A 63 -24.08 -24.28 2.32
C ALA A 63 -24.50 -24.05 3.78
N GLU A 64 -24.76 -25.13 4.52
CA GLU A 64 -24.97 -25.04 5.96
C GLU A 64 -23.65 -24.66 6.63
N VAL A 65 -23.63 -23.51 7.31
CA VAL A 65 -22.43 -23.01 8.04
C VAL A 65 -22.48 -23.45 9.51
N GLY A 66 -23.67 -23.67 10.06
CA GLY A 66 -23.89 -24.02 11.45
C GLY A 66 -25.34 -23.80 11.90
N LYS A 67 -25.60 -23.96 13.19
CA LYS A 67 -26.92 -23.81 13.82
C LYS A 67 -26.97 -22.57 14.68
N LEU A 68 -27.94 -21.69 14.41
CA LEU A 68 -28.17 -20.49 15.22
C LEU A 68 -28.56 -20.87 16.65
N GLU A 69 -28.00 -20.15 17.60
CA GLU A 69 -28.33 -20.22 19.02
C GLU A 69 -29.23 -19.03 19.40
N THR A 70 -29.91 -19.14 20.53
CA THR A 70 -30.74 -18.04 21.03
C THR A 70 -29.83 -16.90 21.52
N PRO A 71 -30.00 -15.66 21.01
CA PRO A 71 -29.23 -14.52 21.51
C PRO A 71 -29.45 -14.33 23.01
N LYS A 72 -28.36 -14.13 23.76
CA LYS A 72 -28.41 -13.83 25.20
C LYS A 72 -29.06 -12.45 25.37
N LEU A 73 -30.14 -12.36 26.15
CA LEU A 73 -30.75 -11.08 26.54
C LEU A 73 -30.02 -10.44 27.73
N GLN A 74 -29.39 -11.27 28.56
CA GLN A 74 -28.63 -10.89 29.74
C GLN A 74 -27.37 -11.75 29.84
N GLY A 75 -26.31 -11.20 30.44
CA GLY A 75 -24.99 -11.86 30.51
C GLY A 75 -24.07 -11.44 29.36
N LYS A 76 -22.93 -12.12 29.24
CA LYS A 76 -21.93 -11.85 28.20
C LYS A 76 -21.72 -13.09 27.32
N TYR A 77 -21.36 -12.85 26.06
CA TYR A 77 -20.80 -13.88 25.20
C TYR A 77 -19.32 -14.09 25.53
N ASP A 78 -18.87 -15.33 25.37
CA ASP A 78 -17.55 -15.79 25.81
C ASP A 78 -16.52 -15.70 24.68
N THR A 79 -15.24 -15.60 25.04
CA THR A 79 -14.15 -15.65 24.06
C THR A 79 -14.17 -16.96 23.30
N GLY A 80 -14.06 -16.89 21.97
CA GLY A 80 -14.14 -18.02 21.06
C GLY A 80 -15.56 -18.38 20.60
N GLN A 81 -16.58 -17.65 21.07
CA GLN A 81 -17.95 -17.83 20.60
C GLN A 81 -18.11 -17.31 19.17
N LEU A 82 -18.65 -18.15 18.29
CA LEU A 82 -18.93 -17.81 16.90
C LEU A 82 -20.23 -17.02 16.79
N ILE A 83 -20.23 -16.03 15.90
CA ILE A 83 -21.36 -15.13 15.71
C ILE A 83 -21.62 -14.86 14.21
N LEU A 84 -22.87 -14.58 13.88
CA LEU A 84 -23.24 -13.82 12.71
C LEU A 84 -23.54 -12.38 13.15
N HIS A 85 -23.00 -11.39 12.45
CA HIS A 85 -23.37 -10.00 12.69
C HIS A 85 -24.79 -9.75 12.16
N ARG A 86 -25.73 -9.33 13.01
CA ARG A 86 -27.15 -9.15 12.68
C ARG A 86 -27.41 -8.24 11.48
N VAL A 87 -26.71 -7.10 11.43
CA VAL A 87 -26.90 -6.08 10.38
C VAL A 87 -26.02 -6.30 9.15
N PHE A 88 -24.72 -6.56 9.34
CA PHE A 88 -23.77 -6.73 8.25
C PHE A 88 -23.68 -8.15 7.67
N GLY A 89 -24.26 -9.15 8.34
CA GLY A 89 -24.43 -10.50 7.80
C GLY A 89 -23.15 -11.34 7.70
N TYR A 90 -22.06 -10.97 8.38
CA TYR A 90 -20.79 -11.69 8.33
C TYR A 90 -20.60 -12.70 9.46
N ARG A 91 -19.78 -13.71 9.24
CA ARG A 91 -19.27 -14.63 10.26
C ARG A 91 -18.12 -14.02 11.03
N GLY A 92 -18.13 -14.17 12.34
CA GLY A 92 -17.05 -13.72 13.20
C GLY A 92 -16.89 -14.58 14.44
N VAL A 93 -15.80 -14.33 15.18
CA VAL A 93 -15.56 -14.91 16.50
C VAL A 93 -15.27 -13.82 17.52
N ILE A 94 -15.84 -13.96 18.71
CA ILE A 94 -15.63 -13.04 19.81
C ILE A 94 -14.24 -13.25 20.41
N LEU A 95 -13.45 -12.19 20.53
CA LEU A 95 -12.15 -12.21 21.19
C LEU A 95 -12.28 -11.82 22.67
N PHE A 96 -12.94 -10.70 22.98
CA PHE A 96 -13.18 -10.26 24.35
C PHE A 96 -14.21 -9.12 24.42
N PRO A 97 -14.86 -8.91 25.58
CA PRO A 97 -15.84 -7.85 25.78
C PRO A 97 -15.20 -6.52 26.22
N TRP A 98 -15.86 -5.41 25.84
CA TRP A 98 -15.62 -4.04 26.28
C TRP A 98 -16.87 -3.48 26.96
N LEU A 99 -16.70 -2.64 27.99
CA LEU A 99 -17.80 -1.90 28.60
C LEU A 99 -17.74 -0.44 28.12
N ALA A 100 -18.77 -0.01 27.43
CA ALA A 100 -18.86 1.31 26.81
C ALA A 100 -19.96 2.15 27.45
N ARG A 101 -19.73 3.44 27.67
CA ARG A 101 -20.82 4.38 27.96
C ARG A 101 -21.46 4.81 26.65
N VAL A 102 -22.74 4.52 26.49
CA VAL A 102 -23.52 4.89 25.31
C VAL A 102 -24.32 6.15 25.60
N TYR A 103 -24.02 7.22 24.89
CA TYR A 103 -24.72 8.49 24.89
C TYR A 103 -25.73 8.49 23.76
N ASP A 104 -26.95 8.08 24.06
CA ASP A 104 -28.05 8.00 23.09
C ASP A 104 -28.95 9.23 23.22
N ARG A 105 -28.87 10.12 22.22
CA ARG A 105 -29.64 11.37 22.16
C ARG A 105 -31.11 11.15 21.81
N ASP A 106 -31.47 9.95 21.34
CA ASP A 106 -32.85 9.58 20.99
C ASP A 106 -33.69 9.21 22.22
N ILE A 107 -33.03 8.87 23.33
CA ILE A 107 -33.69 8.46 24.58
C ILE A 107 -34.06 9.69 25.44
N SER A 108 -33.29 10.78 25.35
CA SER A 108 -33.59 12.04 26.05
C SER A 108 -34.88 12.71 25.55
N THR A 109 -35.23 12.56 24.28
CA THR A 109 -36.41 13.18 23.67
C THR A 109 -37.74 12.49 24.03
N LYS A 110 -37.74 11.22 24.44
CA LYS A 110 -38.98 10.49 24.78
C LYS A 110 -39.52 10.73 26.20
N LYS A 111 -38.71 11.27 27.11
CA LYS A 111 -39.17 11.53 28.50
C LYS A 111 -39.84 12.89 28.68
N ASP A 112 -39.63 13.82 27.75
CA ASP A 112 -40.06 15.22 27.88
C ASP A 112 -41.44 15.50 27.22
N GLU A 113 -42.10 14.52 26.59
CA GLU A 113 -43.48 14.69 26.07
C GLU A 113 -44.56 14.67 27.16
N LYS A 114 -44.21 14.46 28.44
CA LYS A 114 -45.19 14.41 29.55
C LYS A 114 -45.20 15.59 30.51
N ASP A 115 -44.23 16.50 30.48
CA ASP A 115 -44.23 17.66 31.37
C ASP A 115 -43.83 18.93 30.62
N ASN A 116 -44.84 19.67 30.17
CA ASN A 116 -44.67 20.97 29.52
C ASN A 116 -45.24 22.05 30.45
N SER A 117 -44.38 22.79 31.16
CA SER A 117 -44.63 24.22 31.45
C SER A 117 -43.33 24.95 31.84
N ASN A 118 -43.17 26.12 31.24
CA ASN A 118 -42.22 27.21 31.48
C ASN A 118 -40.90 27.29 30.69
N PHE A 119 -40.68 28.52 30.20
CA PHE A 119 -39.81 28.99 29.13
C PHE A 119 -38.37 29.29 29.58
N ASN A 120 -37.48 29.34 28.57
CA ASN A 120 -36.18 30.03 28.51
C ASN A 120 -34.99 29.51 29.33
N SER A 121 -34.20 28.62 28.73
CA SER A 121 -32.74 28.74 28.65
C SER A 121 -32.19 27.87 27.51
N VAL A 122 -31.37 28.46 26.63
CA VAL A 122 -30.58 27.70 25.64
C VAL A 122 -29.35 27.17 26.39
N GLY A 123 -29.50 25.98 26.96
CA GLY A 123 -28.41 25.17 27.49
C GLY A 123 -28.56 23.77 26.93
N GLU A 124 -27.49 23.24 26.32
CA GLU A 124 -27.43 21.84 25.87
C GLU A 124 -27.78 20.92 27.04
N LYS A 125 -28.93 20.24 26.99
CA LYS A 125 -29.31 19.23 27.98
C LYS A 125 -28.27 18.08 27.95
N GLU A 126 -27.59 17.88 29.08
CA GLU A 126 -26.54 16.87 29.25
C GLU A 126 -27.13 15.44 29.14
N VAL A 127 -26.67 14.67 28.16
CA VAL A 127 -27.18 13.31 27.88
C VAL A 127 -26.50 12.32 28.82
N LYS A 128 -27.26 11.62 29.67
CA LYS A 128 -26.70 10.63 30.61
C LYS A 128 -26.32 9.34 29.89
N GLY A 129 -25.03 8.99 29.91
CA GLY A 129 -24.52 7.75 29.32
C GLY A 129 -24.99 6.50 30.06
N ARG A 130 -25.32 5.43 29.32
CA ARG A 130 -25.64 4.10 29.86
C ARG A 130 -24.59 3.07 29.47
N THR A 131 -24.14 2.26 30.43
CA THR A 131 -23.13 1.23 30.16
C THR A 131 -23.72 0.08 29.34
N HIS A 132 -23.15 -0.20 28.17
CA HIS A 132 -23.48 -1.33 27.31
C HIS A 132 -22.23 -2.18 27.04
N THR A 133 -22.43 -3.46 26.74
CA THR A 133 -21.34 -4.36 26.36
C THR A 133 -21.15 -4.34 24.85
N PHE A 134 -19.90 -4.18 24.41
CA PHE A 134 -19.45 -4.38 23.03
C PHE A 134 -18.44 -5.52 23.00
N TYR A 135 -18.21 -6.10 21.84
CA TYR A 135 -17.29 -7.22 21.65
C TYR A 135 -16.27 -6.87 20.59
N GLN A 136 -15.00 -7.17 20.88
CA GLN A 136 -13.99 -7.24 19.85
C GLN A 136 -14.21 -8.54 19.06
N VAL A 137 -14.42 -8.42 17.76
CA VAL A 137 -14.74 -9.56 16.88
C VAL A 137 -13.73 -9.64 15.74
N LEU A 138 -13.31 -10.86 15.43
CA LEU A 138 -12.54 -11.18 14.23
C LEU A 138 -13.49 -11.67 13.13
N ILE A 139 -13.44 -11.04 11.95
CA ILE A 139 -14.30 -11.31 10.79
C ILE A 139 -13.69 -12.42 9.93
N ASP A 140 -14.54 -13.28 9.34
CA ASP A 140 -14.12 -14.21 8.28
C ASP A 140 -13.71 -13.47 7.01
N GLN A 141 -12.48 -13.69 6.54
CA GLN A 141 -11.94 -13.02 5.36
C GLN A 141 -12.75 -13.31 4.09
N ARG A 142 -13.48 -14.44 4.04
CA ARG A 142 -14.36 -14.78 2.91
C ARG A 142 -15.57 -13.86 2.82
N ASP A 143 -15.99 -13.27 3.93
CA ASP A 143 -17.17 -12.39 3.99
C ASP A 143 -16.79 -10.93 3.73
N CYS A 144 -15.54 -10.54 4.00
CA CYS A 144 -15.01 -9.18 3.82
C CYS A 144 -15.42 -8.48 2.49
N PRO A 145 -15.36 -9.11 1.31
CA PRO A 145 -15.75 -8.46 0.05
C PRO A 145 -17.24 -8.10 -0.06
N TYR A 146 -18.09 -8.71 0.77
CA TYR A 146 -19.55 -8.58 0.73
C TYR A 146 -20.10 -7.68 1.84
N ILE A 147 -19.27 -7.32 2.82
CA ILE A 147 -19.65 -6.46 3.93
C ILE A 147 -19.51 -5.00 3.54
N ARG A 148 -20.52 -4.19 3.87
CA ARG A 148 -20.49 -2.73 3.69
C ARG A 148 -19.84 -2.02 4.87
N ALA A 149 -18.70 -2.54 5.29
CA ALA A 149 -17.83 -2.01 6.32
C ALA A 149 -16.40 -1.98 5.80
N GLN A 150 -15.60 -0.99 6.19
CA GLN A 150 -14.17 -0.99 5.87
C GLN A 150 -13.46 -2.16 6.57
N THR A 151 -12.79 -3.00 5.79
CA THR A 151 -12.12 -4.22 6.27
C THR A 151 -10.87 -3.95 7.11
N GLU A 152 -10.28 -2.75 6.99
CA GLU A 152 -9.13 -2.26 7.76
C GLU A 152 -9.56 -1.18 8.77
N ALA A 153 -10.70 -1.39 9.44
CA ALA A 153 -11.31 -0.38 10.30
C ALA A 153 -10.50 -0.07 11.57
N VAL A 154 -9.68 -0.99 12.08
CA VAL A 154 -8.93 -0.77 13.32
C VAL A 154 -7.48 -0.41 13.03
N THR A 155 -7.13 0.84 13.36
CA THR A 155 -5.77 1.34 13.22
C THR A 155 -5.23 1.94 14.52
N PHE A 156 -3.91 1.93 14.71
CA PHE A 156 -3.20 2.54 15.84
C PHE A 156 -1.89 3.19 15.40
N LEU A 157 -1.32 4.09 16.21
CA LEU A 157 0.00 4.66 15.96
C LEU A 157 1.09 3.63 16.29
N GLY A 158 2.09 3.51 15.41
CA GLY A 158 3.27 2.70 15.72
C GLY A 158 4.25 3.39 16.66
N ASN A 159 4.97 2.58 17.46
CA ASN A 159 5.97 3.02 18.45
C ASN A 159 7.28 3.62 17.86
N HIS A 160 7.37 3.86 16.55
CA HIS A 160 8.61 4.35 15.92
C HIS A 160 8.54 5.86 15.65
N GLU A 161 9.42 6.62 16.31
CA GLU A 161 9.55 8.10 16.26
C GLU A 161 9.73 8.69 14.85
N SER A 162 9.99 7.89 13.81
CA SER A 162 10.30 8.36 12.44
C SER A 162 9.27 7.97 11.36
N SER A 163 8.29 7.10 11.69
CA SER A 163 7.31 6.56 10.75
C SER A 163 5.98 7.29 10.92
N ARG A 164 5.47 7.94 9.85
CA ARG A 164 4.09 8.47 9.86
C ARG A 164 3.03 7.36 9.79
N SER A 165 3.44 6.10 9.60
CA SER A 165 2.55 5.00 9.27
C SER A 165 1.56 4.69 10.40
N LEU A 166 0.29 4.59 10.02
CA LEU A 166 -0.77 3.98 10.82
C LEU A 166 -0.70 2.47 10.58
N TYR A 167 -0.76 1.68 11.65
CA TYR A 167 -0.83 0.22 11.54
C TYR A 167 -2.30 -0.17 11.53
N ALA A 168 -2.73 -0.95 10.55
CA ALA A 168 -4.08 -1.52 10.50
C ALA A 168 -4.07 -2.99 10.92
N ILE A 169 -5.15 -3.43 11.57
CA ILE A 169 -5.43 -4.86 11.79
C ILE A 169 -6.63 -5.20 10.91
N PRO A 170 -6.41 -5.82 9.75
CA PRO A 170 -7.49 -6.28 8.89
C PRO A 170 -8.42 -7.25 9.64
N GLY A 171 -9.72 -7.17 9.34
CA GLY A 171 -10.71 -8.13 9.83
C GLY A 171 -11.08 -7.99 11.31
N LEU A 172 -10.75 -6.88 11.97
CA LEU A 172 -11.14 -6.62 13.36
C LEU A 172 -12.31 -5.62 13.42
N ASP A 173 -13.33 -5.89 14.24
CA ASP A 173 -14.53 -5.06 14.38
C ASP A 173 -15.01 -4.96 15.84
N TYR A 174 -15.85 -3.96 16.12
CA TYR A 174 -16.48 -3.72 17.42
C TYR A 174 -18.00 -3.90 17.32
N VAL A 175 -18.50 -5.00 17.86
CA VAL A 175 -19.89 -5.41 17.69
C VAL A 175 -20.68 -5.16 18.97
N ALA A 176 -21.81 -4.45 18.87
CA ALA A 176 -22.70 -4.25 20.01
C ALA A 176 -23.36 -5.57 20.44
N HIS A 177 -23.66 -5.73 21.72
CA HIS A 177 -24.33 -6.94 22.22
C HIS A 177 -25.63 -7.27 21.49
N GLU A 178 -26.39 -6.26 21.07
CA GLU A 178 -27.66 -6.39 20.32
C GLU A 178 -27.51 -6.86 18.86
N ASP A 179 -26.29 -6.78 18.32
CA ASP A 179 -25.96 -7.17 16.95
C ASP A 179 -25.36 -8.59 16.85
N VAL A 180 -25.17 -9.28 17.98
CA VAL A 180 -24.62 -10.63 18.03
C VAL A 180 -25.72 -11.68 17.82
N LEU A 181 -25.57 -12.50 16.79
CA LEU A 181 -26.34 -13.73 16.59
C LEU A 181 -25.42 -14.94 16.80
N PRO A 182 -25.42 -15.60 17.96
CA PRO A 182 -24.53 -16.74 18.22
C PRO A 182 -24.91 -17.94 17.35
N TYR A 183 -23.92 -18.75 16.97
CA TYR A 183 -24.15 -20.03 16.29
C TYR A 183 -23.08 -21.06 16.63
N SER A 184 -23.42 -22.33 16.50
CA SER A 184 -22.49 -23.46 16.65
C SER A 184 -22.24 -24.17 15.32
N THR A 185 -21.04 -24.73 15.14
CA THR A 185 -20.66 -25.51 13.96
C THR A 185 -19.79 -26.69 14.35
N ASN A 186 -19.85 -27.75 13.54
CA ASN A 186 -18.98 -28.92 13.67
C ASN A 186 -17.69 -28.78 12.83
N GLU A 187 -17.53 -27.66 12.13
CA GLU A 187 -16.32 -27.38 11.33
C GLU A 187 -15.13 -27.04 12.24
N LYS A 188 -14.01 -27.76 12.05
CA LYS A 188 -12.75 -27.47 12.76
C LYS A 188 -12.13 -26.13 12.37
N ALA A 189 -12.37 -25.69 11.12
CA ALA A 189 -11.88 -24.44 10.55
C ALA A 189 -13.06 -23.50 10.27
N ALA A 190 -13.76 -23.09 11.33
CA ALA A 190 -14.98 -22.31 11.23
C ALA A 190 -14.78 -20.91 10.60
N LEU A 191 -13.57 -20.35 10.71
CA LEU A 191 -13.21 -19.03 10.17
C LEU A 191 -11.91 -19.08 9.37
N GLN A 192 -11.87 -18.36 8.25
CA GLN A 192 -10.64 -18.12 7.50
C GLN A 192 -10.07 -16.74 7.87
N HIS A 193 -9.07 -16.70 8.76
CA HIS A 193 -8.37 -15.47 9.13
C HIS A 193 -6.97 -15.77 9.68
N GLU A 194 -5.96 -14.95 9.33
CA GLU A 194 -4.55 -15.18 9.70
C GLU A 194 -4.28 -15.20 11.22
N LEU A 195 -5.12 -14.51 11.98
CA LEU A 195 -5.04 -14.43 13.44
C LEU A 195 -5.87 -15.52 14.15
N PHE A 196 -6.75 -16.24 13.45
CA PHE A 196 -7.69 -17.18 14.07
C PHE A 196 -6.95 -18.30 14.81
N ASP A 197 -6.13 -19.07 14.10
CA ASP A 197 -5.34 -20.18 14.67
C ASP A 197 -4.19 -19.69 15.57
N LYS A 198 -3.84 -18.40 15.49
CA LYS A 198 -2.88 -17.78 16.41
C LYS A 198 -3.51 -17.45 17.75
N PHE A 199 -4.80 -17.09 17.79
CA PHE A 199 -5.49 -16.61 18.99
C PHE A 199 -6.35 -17.68 19.66
N LEU A 200 -6.85 -18.66 18.90
CA LEU A 200 -7.82 -19.64 19.36
C LEU A 200 -7.39 -21.06 19.00
N THR A 201 -7.76 -22.02 19.84
CA THR A 201 -7.56 -23.47 19.59
C THR A 201 -8.88 -24.20 19.70
N TYR A 202 -9.15 -25.11 18.76
CA TYR A 202 -10.35 -25.93 18.76
C TYR A 202 -10.28 -27.07 19.80
N HIS A 203 -11.27 -27.12 20.69
CA HIS A 203 -11.49 -28.13 21.71
C HIS A 203 -12.96 -28.59 21.67
N PRO A 204 -13.27 -29.78 21.12
CA PRO A 204 -14.64 -30.24 20.93
C PRO A 204 -15.40 -30.48 22.25
N ASP A 205 -14.69 -30.72 23.36
CA ASP A 205 -15.28 -30.99 24.67
C ASP A 205 -15.55 -29.72 25.51
N LYS A 206 -15.37 -28.54 24.93
CA LYS A 206 -15.57 -27.25 25.60
C LYS A 206 -16.64 -26.44 24.91
N GLU A 207 -17.34 -25.62 25.69
CA GLU A 207 -18.34 -24.66 25.21
C GLU A 207 -17.94 -23.26 25.68
N PRO A 208 -17.53 -22.34 24.78
CA PRO A 208 -17.40 -22.50 23.34
C PRO A 208 -16.24 -23.43 22.91
N CYS A 209 -16.39 -24.06 21.72
CA CYS A 209 -15.41 -25.01 21.18
C CYS A 209 -14.07 -24.38 20.80
N PHE A 210 -13.96 -23.05 20.76
CA PHE A 210 -12.71 -22.35 20.50
C PHE A 210 -12.25 -21.67 21.77
N VAL A 211 -11.03 -21.96 22.22
CA VAL A 211 -10.49 -21.46 23.49
C VAL A 211 -9.31 -20.54 23.24
N ALA A 212 -9.25 -19.43 23.98
CA ALA A 212 -8.16 -18.46 23.93
C ALA A 212 -6.80 -19.11 24.23
N GLN A 213 -5.84 -18.89 23.34
CA GLN A 213 -4.42 -19.15 23.56
C GLN A 213 -3.75 -18.00 24.35
N GLU A 214 -2.56 -18.25 24.90
CA GLU A 214 -1.79 -17.25 25.66
C GLU A 214 -1.36 -16.06 24.79
N THR A 215 -1.19 -16.30 23.49
CA THR A 215 -0.94 -15.30 22.45
C THR A 215 -2.03 -14.23 22.40
N LEU A 216 -3.31 -14.60 22.49
CA LEU A 216 -4.44 -13.66 22.52
C LEU A 216 -4.38 -12.79 23.78
N ARG A 217 -4.10 -13.39 24.95
CA ARG A 217 -3.99 -12.67 26.22
C ARG A 217 -2.84 -11.67 26.21
N THR A 218 -1.69 -12.10 25.71
CA THR A 218 -0.50 -11.25 25.56
C THR A 218 -0.76 -10.11 24.58
N TRP A 219 -1.42 -10.40 23.45
CA TRP A 219 -1.78 -9.40 22.45
C TRP A 219 -2.79 -8.40 22.98
N GLN A 220 -3.82 -8.85 23.70
CA GLN A 220 -4.80 -7.98 24.35
C GLN A 220 -4.11 -7.04 25.34
N LYS A 221 -3.28 -7.56 26.25
CA LYS A 221 -2.58 -6.74 27.25
C LYS A 221 -1.69 -5.69 26.60
N LYS A 222 -1.00 -6.04 25.51
CA LYS A 222 -0.11 -5.11 24.78
C LYS A 222 -0.89 -3.98 24.08
N ASN A 223 -2.03 -4.30 23.47
CA ASN A 223 -2.78 -3.36 22.63
C ASN A 223 -3.97 -2.71 23.35
N HIS A 224 -4.25 -3.09 24.60
CA HIS A 224 -5.39 -2.61 25.38
C HIS A 224 -5.60 -1.09 25.34
N PRO A 225 -4.58 -0.23 25.55
CA PRO A 225 -4.80 1.22 25.60
C PRO A 225 -5.39 1.82 24.32
N TRP A 226 -5.12 1.19 23.18
CA TRP A 226 -5.41 1.66 21.82
C TRP A 226 -6.67 0.98 21.23
N LEU A 227 -7.06 -0.17 21.77
CA LEU A 227 -8.26 -0.92 21.41
C LEU A 227 -9.43 -0.66 22.37
N GLU A 228 -9.18 0.00 23.50
CA GLU A 228 -10.20 0.26 24.50
C GLU A 228 -11.31 1.14 23.94
N LEU A 229 -12.49 0.54 23.83
CA LEU A 229 -13.74 1.20 23.51
C LEU A 229 -14.36 1.68 24.83
N SER A 230 -14.44 3.00 24.98
CA SER A 230 -14.89 3.67 26.22
C SER A 230 -16.24 4.35 26.06
N ASP A 231 -16.43 5.10 24.97
CA ASP A 231 -17.63 5.90 24.74
C ASP A 231 -18.22 5.61 23.34
N VAL A 232 -19.54 5.70 23.22
CA VAL A 232 -20.29 5.54 21.97
C VAL A 232 -21.39 6.60 21.93
N HIS A 233 -21.51 7.32 20.83
CA HIS A 233 -22.49 8.40 20.68
C HIS A 233 -23.48 8.04 19.59
N LYS A 234 -24.77 8.15 19.86
CA LYS A 234 -25.86 7.83 18.92
C LYS A 234 -26.80 9.02 18.77
N GLU A 235 -27.18 9.32 17.54
CA GLU A 235 -28.24 10.27 17.23
C GLU A 235 -28.96 9.88 15.94
N THR A 236 -30.28 9.96 15.96
CA THR A 236 -31.14 9.67 14.80
C THR A 236 -31.78 10.97 14.28
N THR A 237 -31.58 11.24 12.99
CA THR A 237 -32.25 12.34 12.27
C THR A 237 -33.01 11.75 11.09
N GLU A 238 -34.31 12.03 10.97
CA GLU A 238 -35.16 11.55 9.86
C GLU A 238 -34.99 10.03 9.56
N ASN A 239 -35.04 9.21 10.61
CA ASN A 239 -34.85 7.75 10.58
C ASN A 239 -33.44 7.28 10.18
N ILE A 240 -32.48 8.17 10.03
CA ILE A 240 -31.08 7.81 9.81
C ILE A 240 -30.33 7.94 11.13
N ARG A 241 -29.91 6.81 11.67
CA ARG A 241 -29.10 6.75 12.89
C ARG A 241 -27.62 6.83 12.54
N ILE A 242 -26.93 7.73 13.22
CA ILE A 242 -25.48 7.89 13.15
C ILE A 242 -24.93 7.47 14.51
N THR A 243 -24.10 6.42 14.50
CA THR A 243 -23.33 5.96 15.66
C THR A 243 -21.87 6.32 15.48
N VAL A 244 -21.26 6.95 16.49
CA VAL A 244 -19.86 7.36 16.52
C VAL A 244 -19.13 6.68 17.66
N ILE A 245 -17.97 6.09 17.37
CA ILE A 245 -17.10 5.43 18.36
C ILE A 245 -15.69 6.02 18.25
N PRO A 246 -15.27 6.92 19.17
CA PRO A 246 -13.93 7.47 19.20
C PRO A 246 -12.92 6.55 19.90
N PHE A 247 -11.68 6.58 19.44
CA PHE A 247 -10.55 5.84 19.98
C PHE A 247 -9.31 6.74 20.00
N TYR A 248 -8.71 6.91 21.18
CA TYR A 248 -7.40 7.55 21.27
C TYR A 248 -6.32 6.64 20.72
N MET A 249 -5.54 7.16 19.77
CA MET A 249 -4.49 6.41 19.10
C MET A 249 -3.10 6.76 19.59
N GLY A 250 -2.92 7.64 20.58
CA GLY A 250 -1.60 8.07 21.08
C GLY A 250 -1.17 9.47 20.65
N CYS A 251 0.01 9.87 21.12
CA CYS A 251 0.64 11.15 20.81
C CYS A 251 2.01 10.93 20.16
N ARG A 252 2.41 11.82 19.25
CA ARG A 252 3.78 11.91 18.75
C ARG A 252 4.38 13.24 19.18
N GLU A 253 5.45 13.18 19.94
CA GLU A 253 6.19 14.34 20.39
C GLU A 253 7.39 14.59 19.45
N SER A 254 7.56 15.84 19.05
CA SER A 254 8.79 16.36 18.43
C SER A 254 9.42 17.37 19.39
N GLN A 255 10.66 17.81 19.12
CA GLN A 255 11.42 18.73 19.98
C GLN A 255 10.67 20.02 20.37
N THR A 256 9.64 20.42 19.61
CA THR A 256 8.88 21.66 19.81
C THR A 256 7.35 21.53 19.74
N THR A 257 6.80 20.36 19.40
CA THR A 257 5.34 20.20 19.16
C THR A 257 4.86 18.79 19.48
N SER A 258 3.68 18.65 20.08
CA SER A 258 3.02 17.37 20.34
C SER A 258 1.76 17.24 19.49
N VAL A 259 1.65 16.15 18.72
CA VAL A 259 0.50 15.87 17.85
C VAL A 259 -0.23 14.64 18.35
N TYR A 260 -1.48 14.82 18.77
CA TYR A 260 -2.34 13.79 19.31
C TYR A 260 -3.25 13.23 18.21
N TRP A 261 -3.46 11.93 18.18
CA TRP A 261 -4.23 11.26 17.13
C TRP A 261 -5.42 10.49 17.70
N TRP A 262 -6.55 10.57 17.00
CA TRP A 262 -7.72 9.77 17.28
C TRP A 262 -8.24 9.12 16.01
N ARG A 263 -8.77 7.91 16.17
CA ARG A 263 -9.62 7.23 15.17
C ARG A 263 -11.05 7.36 15.61
N TYR A 264 -11.96 7.52 14.67
CA TYR A 264 -13.39 7.40 14.93
C TYR A 264 -14.01 6.43 13.94
N CYS A 265 -14.91 5.57 14.43
CA CYS A 265 -15.74 4.70 13.62
C CYS A 265 -17.14 5.31 13.51
N ILE A 266 -17.66 5.42 12.29
CA ILE A 266 -19.00 5.90 11.98
C ILE A 266 -19.80 4.75 11.39
N ARG A 267 -20.95 4.46 12.00
CA ARG A 267 -21.97 3.58 11.44
C ARG A 267 -23.20 4.40 11.11
N LEU A 268 -23.60 4.33 9.85
CA LEU A 268 -24.83 4.88 9.31
C LEU A 268 -25.85 3.76 9.22
N GLU A 269 -27.05 3.96 9.75
CA GLU A 269 -28.15 3.00 9.68
C GLU A 269 -29.42 3.69 9.21
N ASN A 270 -30.05 3.15 8.18
CA ASN A 270 -31.37 3.55 7.73
C ASN A 270 -32.42 2.70 8.46
N LEU A 271 -33.17 3.36 9.34
CA LEU A 271 -34.29 2.77 10.09
C LEU A 271 -35.64 3.00 9.38
N GLY A 272 -35.63 3.71 8.25
CA GLY A 272 -36.80 3.97 7.41
C GLY A 272 -36.98 2.94 6.30
N GLU A 273 -38.09 3.08 5.57
CA GLU A 273 -38.44 2.19 4.46
C GLU A 273 -37.88 2.66 3.11
N LEU A 274 -37.66 3.98 2.96
CA LEU A 274 -37.14 4.58 1.72
C LEU A 274 -35.62 4.50 1.70
N SER A 275 -35.03 4.20 0.54
CA SER A 275 -33.58 4.27 0.39
C SER A 275 -33.10 5.72 0.48
N VAL A 276 -31.94 5.90 1.09
CA VAL A 276 -31.24 7.18 1.16
C VAL A 276 -29.82 7.03 0.66
N GLN A 277 -29.25 8.06 0.05
CA GLN A 277 -27.86 8.10 -0.36
C GLN A 277 -27.13 9.21 0.39
N LEU A 278 -25.97 8.88 0.97
CA LEU A 278 -25.07 9.90 1.51
C LEU A 278 -24.36 10.61 0.37
N ARG A 279 -24.48 11.94 0.32
CA ARG A 279 -23.93 12.80 -0.74
C ARG A 279 -22.76 13.62 -0.26
N GLU A 280 -22.87 14.22 0.93
CA GLU A 280 -21.85 15.13 1.45
C GLU A 280 -21.61 14.89 2.94
N ARG A 281 -20.41 15.23 3.40
CA ARG A 281 -20.03 15.31 4.80
C ARG A 281 -19.60 16.73 5.14
N HIS A 282 -19.92 17.15 6.35
CA HIS A 282 -19.48 18.40 6.92
C HIS A 282 -19.11 18.19 8.39
N TRP A 283 -17.82 18.33 8.70
CA TRP A 283 -17.28 18.19 10.04
C TRP A 283 -16.86 19.55 10.59
N ARG A 284 -17.00 19.70 11.90
CA ARG A 284 -16.47 20.78 12.73
C ARG A 284 -15.61 20.15 13.81
N ILE A 285 -14.38 20.63 13.92
CA ILE A 285 -13.34 20.08 14.79
C ILE A 285 -12.83 21.24 15.63
N PHE A 286 -13.15 21.22 16.91
CA PHE A 286 -12.69 22.21 17.87
C PHE A 286 -11.55 21.64 18.71
N SER A 287 -10.40 22.29 18.68
CA SER A 287 -9.28 21.99 19.56
C SER A 287 -9.33 22.88 20.79
N LEU A 288 -8.98 22.34 21.96
CA LEU A 288 -8.88 23.12 23.19
C LEU A 288 -7.76 24.18 23.19
N SER A 289 -6.91 24.20 22.15
CA SER A 289 -6.04 25.34 21.83
C SER A 289 -6.80 26.58 21.33
N GLY A 290 -8.11 26.50 21.11
CA GLY A 290 -8.95 27.57 20.57
C GLY A 290 -9.14 27.53 19.05
N THR A 291 -8.63 26.50 18.36
CA THR A 291 -8.72 26.36 16.90
C THR A 291 -10.01 25.64 16.50
N LEU A 292 -10.78 26.21 15.56
CA LEU A 292 -11.94 25.57 14.94
C LEU A 292 -11.66 25.29 13.47
N GLU A 293 -11.63 24.02 13.08
CA GLU A 293 -11.47 23.57 11.69
C GLU A 293 -12.80 23.03 11.14
N THR A 294 -13.06 23.30 9.86
CA THR A 294 -14.24 22.78 9.16
C THR A 294 -13.82 21.96 7.95
N VAL A 295 -14.29 20.72 7.85
CA VAL A 295 -13.98 19.83 6.74
C VAL A 295 -15.26 19.51 5.97
N ARG A 296 -15.31 19.86 4.68
CA ARG A 296 -16.43 19.53 3.78
C ARG A 296 -15.96 18.65 2.64
N GLY A 297 -16.83 17.77 2.16
CA GLY A 297 -16.54 16.99 0.96
C GLY A 297 -17.66 16.06 0.55
N ARG A 298 -17.61 15.56 -0.69
CA ARG A 298 -18.54 14.55 -1.18
C ARG A 298 -18.26 13.18 -0.56
N GLY A 299 -19.32 12.46 -0.24
CA GLY A 299 -19.24 11.12 0.30
C GLY A 299 -18.50 11.01 1.63
N VAL A 300 -18.15 9.78 1.98
CA VAL A 300 -17.22 9.42 3.06
C VAL A 300 -16.24 8.39 2.51
N VAL A 301 -14.96 8.51 2.87
CA VAL A 301 -13.90 7.54 2.46
C VAL A 301 -13.89 7.20 0.96
N GLY A 302 -14.21 8.18 0.11
CA GLY A 302 -14.29 8.04 -1.35
C GLY A 302 -15.55 7.33 -1.87
N GLN A 303 -16.59 7.19 -1.06
CA GLN A 303 -17.85 6.52 -1.40
C GLN A 303 -19.08 7.38 -1.05
N GLU A 304 -20.14 7.27 -1.86
CA GLU A 304 -21.47 7.84 -1.59
C GLU A 304 -22.46 6.70 -1.33
N PRO A 305 -22.46 6.10 -0.12
CA PRO A 305 -23.22 4.88 0.15
C PRO A 305 -24.73 5.12 0.07
N VAL A 306 -25.41 4.26 -0.69
CA VAL A 306 -26.88 4.13 -0.67
C VAL A 306 -27.28 3.17 0.44
N LEU A 307 -28.12 3.56 1.38
CA LEU A 307 -28.68 2.74 2.45
C LEU A 307 -30.12 2.36 2.08
N SER A 308 -30.32 1.12 1.65
CA SER A 308 -31.63 0.58 1.24
C SER A 308 -32.13 -0.48 2.21
N LYS A 309 -33.38 -0.91 2.10
CA LYS A 309 -33.93 -1.97 2.95
C LYS A 309 -33.14 -3.29 2.90
N ALA A 310 -32.56 -3.61 1.74
CA ALA A 310 -31.72 -4.80 1.58
C ALA A 310 -30.32 -4.64 2.17
N LEU A 311 -29.81 -3.41 2.26
CA LEU A 311 -28.48 -3.06 2.75
C LEU A 311 -28.60 -1.81 3.63
N PRO A 312 -29.16 -1.94 4.85
CA PRO A 312 -29.63 -0.78 5.63
C PRO A 312 -28.50 -0.04 6.36
N ALA A 313 -27.27 -0.57 6.35
CA ALA A 313 -26.17 0.04 7.08
C ALA A 313 -24.88 0.13 6.27
N PHE A 314 -24.06 1.11 6.64
CA PHE A 314 -22.71 1.32 6.15
C PHE A 314 -21.80 1.76 7.29
N GLN A 315 -20.60 1.17 7.39
CA GLN A 315 -19.63 1.50 8.44
C GLN A 315 -18.27 1.88 7.85
N TYR A 316 -17.66 2.95 8.39
CA TYR A 316 -16.32 3.36 8.03
C TYR A 316 -15.55 3.89 9.24
N SER A 317 -14.23 3.92 9.14
CA SER A 317 -13.33 4.55 10.11
C SER A 317 -12.47 5.62 9.44
N SER A 318 -12.10 6.65 10.19
CA SER A 318 -11.21 7.73 9.74
C SER A 318 -10.46 8.29 10.95
N HIS A 319 -9.50 9.18 10.69
CA HIS A 319 -8.60 9.72 11.69
C HIS A 319 -8.66 11.24 11.74
N VAL A 320 -8.26 11.78 12.89
CA VAL A 320 -8.06 13.21 13.12
C VAL A 320 -6.83 13.40 13.99
N SER A 321 -6.07 14.47 13.74
CA SER A 321 -4.93 14.86 14.56
C SER A 321 -5.13 16.26 15.11
N LEU A 322 -4.84 16.48 16.40
CA LEU A 322 -4.89 17.78 17.04
C LEU A 322 -3.52 18.15 17.65
N GLN A 323 -3.23 19.45 17.72
CA GLN A 323 -2.06 20.00 18.42
C GLN A 323 -2.34 20.22 19.92
N ALA A 324 -3.45 19.68 20.43
CA ALA A 324 -3.85 19.76 21.83
C ALA A 324 -4.25 18.37 22.32
N PRO A 325 -4.08 18.07 23.62
CA PRO A 325 -4.42 16.78 24.22
C PRO A 325 -5.92 16.49 24.26
N SER A 326 -6.74 17.44 23.80
CA SER A 326 -8.18 17.34 23.85
C SER A 326 -8.89 18.22 22.82
N GLY A 327 -10.09 17.81 22.42
CA GLY A 327 -10.94 18.54 21.48
C GLY A 327 -12.37 17.98 21.41
N HIS A 328 -13.18 18.55 20.53
CA HIS A 328 -14.56 18.13 20.28
C HIS A 328 -14.81 18.07 18.77
N MET A 329 -15.58 17.08 18.33
CA MET A 329 -15.98 16.95 16.93
C MET A 329 -17.49 16.79 16.82
N TRP A 330 -18.08 17.45 15.82
CA TRP A 330 -19.48 17.32 15.45
C TRP A 330 -19.67 17.67 13.97
N GLY A 331 -20.85 17.41 13.41
CA GLY A 331 -21.05 17.66 11.99
C GLY A 331 -22.41 17.26 11.46
N THR A 332 -22.52 17.26 10.13
CA THR A 332 -23.70 16.79 9.41
C THR A 332 -23.29 15.92 8.21
N PHE A 333 -24.14 14.96 7.87
CA PHE A 333 -24.13 14.30 6.57
C PHE A 333 -25.33 14.76 5.77
N ARG A 334 -25.12 15.18 4.52
CA ARG A 334 -26.21 15.45 3.60
C ARG A 334 -26.66 14.16 2.95
N MET A 335 -27.91 13.80 3.16
CA MET A 335 -28.58 12.62 2.60
C MET A 335 -29.55 13.05 1.50
N GLU A 336 -29.73 12.19 0.50
CA GLU A 336 -30.68 12.37 -0.61
C GLU A 336 -31.53 11.11 -0.74
N ARG A 337 -32.87 11.26 -0.77
CA ARG A 337 -33.82 10.17 -1.01
C ARG A 337 -33.97 9.88 -2.50
N GLU A 338 -34.57 8.75 -2.84
CA GLU A 338 -34.89 8.39 -4.24
C GLU A 338 -35.84 9.39 -4.93
N ASP A 339 -36.63 10.15 -4.18
CA ASP A 339 -37.52 11.21 -4.68
C ASP A 339 -36.80 12.57 -4.91
N GLY A 340 -35.49 12.64 -4.65
CA GLY A 340 -34.68 13.86 -4.76
C GLY A 340 -34.74 14.79 -3.55
N TYR A 341 -35.50 14.45 -2.49
CA TYR A 341 -35.51 15.23 -1.25
C TYR A 341 -34.16 15.07 -0.51
N ALA A 342 -33.49 16.20 -0.27
CA ALA A 342 -32.22 16.24 0.44
C ALA A 342 -32.38 16.84 1.84
N PHE A 343 -31.76 16.21 2.83
CA PHE A 343 -31.82 16.62 4.25
C PHE A 343 -30.49 16.36 4.95
N ASP A 344 -30.24 17.07 6.05
CA ASP A 344 -29.01 16.94 6.82
C ASP A 344 -29.23 16.07 8.06
N CYS A 345 -28.46 14.99 8.16
CA CYS A 345 -28.41 14.14 9.36
C CYS A 345 -27.32 14.64 10.31
N ARG A 346 -27.66 14.86 11.58
CA ARG A 346 -26.69 15.33 12.58
C ARG A 346 -25.76 14.21 13.04
N ILE A 347 -24.48 14.51 13.04
CA ILE A 347 -23.47 13.66 13.68
C ILE A 347 -23.37 14.12 15.14
N PRO A 348 -23.61 13.24 16.12
CA PRO A 348 -23.64 13.63 17.52
C PRO A 348 -22.26 14.18 17.93
N PRO A 349 -22.21 15.27 18.72
CA PRO A 349 -20.94 15.77 19.22
C PRO A 349 -20.30 14.76 20.18
N PHE A 350 -18.99 14.58 20.04
CA PHE A 350 -18.19 13.70 20.88
C PHE A 350 -16.84 14.34 21.21
N SER A 351 -16.33 13.99 22.39
CA SER A 351 -15.05 14.49 22.89
C SER A 351 -13.91 13.62 22.39
N LEU A 352 -12.79 14.26 22.13
CA LEU A 352 -11.51 13.64 21.84
C LEU A 352 -10.63 13.90 23.06
N GLU A 353 -10.43 12.88 23.89
CA GLU A 353 -9.60 13.00 25.09
C GLU A 353 -8.37 12.10 24.95
N SER A 354 -7.19 12.66 25.24
CA SER A 354 -5.96 11.88 25.33
C SER A 354 -5.89 11.15 26.67
N LYS A 355 -5.25 9.98 26.67
CA LYS A 355 -4.92 9.24 27.89
C LYS A 355 -3.47 9.53 28.27
N ALA A 356 -3.20 9.78 29.55
CA ALA A 356 -1.83 9.92 30.04
C ALA A 356 -1.07 8.60 29.81
N GLU A 357 0.06 8.64 29.10
CA GLU A 357 0.94 7.47 29.04
C GLU A 357 1.54 7.24 30.43
N PRO A 358 1.62 5.99 30.92
CA PRO A 358 2.39 5.71 32.12
C PRO A 358 3.86 6.06 31.84
N SER A 359 4.33 7.16 32.42
CA SER A 359 5.70 7.62 32.30
C SER A 359 6.69 6.49 32.60
N THR A 360 7.58 6.19 31.65
CA THR A 360 8.76 5.37 31.92
C THR A 360 9.62 6.12 32.95
N PRO A 361 10.13 5.47 34.01
CA PRO A 361 10.87 6.16 35.06
C PRO A 361 12.15 6.75 34.46
N THR A 362 12.31 8.06 34.59
CA THR A 362 13.48 8.77 34.09
C THR A 362 14.73 8.40 34.91
N ARG A 363 15.90 8.52 34.28
CA ARG A 363 17.25 8.16 34.75
C ARG A 363 17.71 8.84 36.06
N LYS A 364 16.84 9.60 36.75
CA LYS A 364 17.07 10.15 38.09
C LYS A 364 16.56 9.23 39.22
N ASP A 365 15.66 8.29 38.96
CA ASP A 365 15.11 7.38 39.98
C ASP A 365 15.94 6.10 40.21
N THR A 366 16.96 5.86 39.38
CA THR A 366 17.85 4.69 39.52
C THR A 366 18.74 4.77 40.77
N ARG A 367 18.88 5.95 41.39
CA ARG A 367 19.60 6.09 42.68
C ARG A 367 18.77 5.70 43.90
N TYR A 368 17.43 5.81 43.83
CA TYR A 368 16.55 5.36 44.91
C TYR A 368 16.19 3.87 44.80
N ALA A 369 16.13 3.32 43.57
CA ALA A 369 15.91 1.89 43.36
C ALA A 369 17.10 1.01 43.82
N ILE A 370 18.34 1.49 43.71
CA ILE A 370 19.53 0.77 44.20
C ILE A 370 19.55 0.73 45.74
N PHE A 371 19.02 1.75 46.42
CA PHE A 371 18.88 1.75 47.89
C PHE A 371 17.75 0.82 48.37
N ALA A 372 16.63 0.74 47.63
CA ALA A 372 15.50 -0.14 47.97
C ALA A 372 15.81 -1.64 47.72
N ILE A 373 16.61 -1.97 46.70
CA ILE A 373 17.03 -3.36 46.42
C ILE A 373 18.06 -3.86 47.44
N LEU A 374 18.86 -2.96 48.03
CA LEU A 374 19.81 -3.32 49.10
C LEU A 374 19.12 -3.54 50.46
N LEU A 375 17.98 -2.89 50.71
CA LEU A 375 17.17 -3.08 51.91
C LEU A 375 16.27 -4.33 51.86
N CYS A 376 15.81 -4.76 50.68
CA CYS A 376 14.99 -5.98 50.54
C CYS A 376 15.77 -7.31 50.60
N LYS A 377 17.11 -7.29 50.60
CA LYS A 377 17.94 -8.51 50.77
C LYS A 377 18.30 -8.85 52.22
N ILE A 378 17.92 -8.02 53.20
CA ILE A 378 18.18 -8.28 54.63
C ILE A 378 16.95 -8.83 55.37
N THR A 379 15.76 -8.83 54.76
CA THR A 379 14.49 -9.21 55.42
C THR A 379 13.76 -10.41 54.80
N PHE A 380 14.47 -11.31 54.11
CA PHE A 380 14.00 -12.67 53.81
C PHE A 380 14.96 -13.73 54.38
N ALA A 381 15.24 -13.60 55.68
CA ALA A 381 15.77 -14.67 56.50
C ALA A 381 15.13 -14.62 57.90
N SER A 382 13.79 -14.53 57.97
CA SER A 382 13.08 -15.02 59.15
C SER A 382 11.60 -15.29 58.86
N LYS A 383 11.25 -16.56 59.02
CA LYS A 383 9.96 -17.08 59.51
C LYS A 383 8.77 -17.13 58.55
N ASP A 384 8.59 -18.34 58.02
CA ASP A 384 7.37 -19.09 58.30
C ASP A 384 7.01 -19.00 59.79
N GLU A 385 5.88 -18.38 60.14
CA GLU A 385 4.82 -19.02 60.94
C GLU A 385 3.60 -18.10 61.06
N LYS A 386 2.48 -18.61 60.52
CA LYS A 386 1.14 -18.66 61.11
C LYS A 386 0.45 -17.38 61.64
N LEU A 387 -0.66 -17.11 60.96
CA LEU A 387 -2.04 -16.95 61.46
C LEU A 387 -2.43 -15.77 62.39
N TYR A 388 -3.63 -15.28 62.04
CA TYR A 388 -4.70 -14.69 62.87
C TYR A 388 -4.75 -13.16 63.12
N ASN A 389 -5.85 -12.60 62.59
CA ASN A 389 -6.68 -11.48 63.04
C ASN A 389 -6.17 -10.03 63.08
N ALA A 390 -6.63 -9.34 62.04
CA ALA A 390 -7.26 -8.03 61.99
C ALA A 390 -7.72 -7.32 63.30
N LYS A 391 -7.51 -6.01 63.24
CA LYS A 391 -8.23 -4.86 63.86
C LYS A 391 -7.84 -4.44 65.28
N SER A 392 -7.23 -3.25 65.35
CA SER A 392 -7.51 -2.28 66.41
C SER A 392 -7.62 -0.87 65.83
N SER A 393 -8.74 -0.23 66.12
CA SER A 393 -9.11 1.15 65.86
C SER A 393 -8.58 2.11 66.93
N GLY A 394 -8.27 3.34 66.51
CA GLY A 394 -8.17 4.55 67.35
C GLY A 394 -6.89 4.64 68.18
N THR A 395 -6.31 5.81 68.46
CA THR A 395 -6.68 7.21 68.27
C THR A 395 -5.49 8.04 68.79
N GLU A 396 -5.44 9.33 68.44
CA GLU A 396 -4.70 10.41 69.13
C GLU A 396 -3.20 10.68 68.82
N ASN A 397 -3.04 11.76 68.04
CA ASN A 397 -2.06 12.86 68.09
C ASN A 397 -1.60 13.29 69.51
N PRO A 398 -0.66 14.26 69.68
CA PRO A 398 0.40 14.78 68.79
C PRO A 398 1.74 15.08 69.54
N THR A 399 2.61 15.87 68.90
CA THR A 399 3.62 16.83 69.45
C THR A 399 5.10 16.45 69.60
N ASP A 400 5.86 17.18 68.76
CA ASP A 400 7.02 18.03 69.05
C ASP A 400 8.41 17.49 69.42
N ARG A 401 9.34 17.97 68.58
CA ARG A 401 10.63 18.62 68.88
C ARG A 401 11.81 17.80 69.44
N ALA A 402 12.84 17.84 68.59
CA ALA A 402 14.13 18.47 68.85
C ALA A 402 15.29 17.68 69.49
N PHE A 403 16.37 17.66 68.70
CA PHE A 403 17.77 17.91 69.07
C PHE A 403 18.61 16.84 69.80
N SER A 404 19.77 16.61 69.16
CA SER A 404 21.12 16.71 69.76
C SER A 404 21.78 15.48 70.40
N ALA A 405 22.71 14.93 69.60
CA ALA A 405 24.15 14.83 69.88
C ALA A 405 24.73 13.89 70.95
N ALA A 406 25.99 13.52 70.63
CA ALA A 406 27.05 13.03 71.52
C ALA A 406 26.92 11.58 72.00
N GLN A 407 27.95 10.75 72.16
CA GLN A 407 29.38 10.69 71.83
C GLN A 407 29.87 9.37 72.47
N CYS A 408 31.12 8.97 72.19
CA CYS A 408 31.91 8.01 72.99
C CYS A 408 31.56 6.52 72.78
N GLY A 409 32.49 5.56 72.66
CA GLY A 409 33.93 5.57 72.76
C GLY A 409 34.45 4.15 73.07
N CYS A 410 35.66 3.86 72.58
CA CYS A 410 36.64 2.90 73.11
C CYS A 410 36.53 1.36 72.90
N THR A 411 37.40 0.89 71.98
CA THR A 411 38.54 -0.06 72.16
C THR A 411 38.36 -1.52 72.63
N LYS A 412 38.87 -2.48 71.82
CA LYS A 412 40.07 -3.35 72.05
C LYS A 412 40.16 -4.43 70.93
N GLU A 413 41.29 -4.52 70.18
CA GLU A 413 42.35 -5.56 70.24
C GLU A 413 41.85 -7.03 70.25
N ARG A 414 42.32 -8.04 69.48
CA ARG A 414 43.58 -8.33 68.76
C ARG A 414 43.43 -9.62 67.90
N LYS A 415 44.13 -9.64 66.75
CA LYS A 415 44.90 -10.75 66.08
C LYS A 415 44.26 -12.04 65.50
N ARG A 416 44.54 -12.22 64.18
CA ARG A 416 45.09 -13.40 63.43
C ARG A 416 44.28 -14.71 63.47
N ASP A 417 43.99 -15.44 62.38
CA ASP A 417 44.85 -15.89 61.27
C ASP A 417 44.06 -16.33 60.02
N ARG A 418 44.81 -16.52 58.91
CA ARG A 418 44.45 -17.06 57.59
C ARG A 418 43.73 -18.43 57.63
N ALA A 419 42.80 -18.66 56.69
CA ALA A 419 42.92 -19.70 55.64
C ALA A 419 41.63 -19.83 54.80
N THR A 420 41.84 -19.74 53.48
CA THR A 420 41.28 -20.53 52.38
C THR A 420 39.85 -21.08 52.44
N VAL A 421 39.07 -20.64 51.45
CA VAL A 421 37.77 -21.16 51.02
C VAL A 421 38.00 -22.38 50.14
N ASP A 422 37.32 -23.49 50.43
CA ASP A 422 36.93 -24.49 49.43
C ASP A 422 35.54 -25.01 49.77
N LEU A 423 34.65 -24.91 48.78
CA LEU A 423 33.29 -25.45 48.80
C LEU A 423 33.31 -26.78 48.05
N ALA A 424 32.93 -27.85 48.75
CA ALA A 424 32.80 -29.19 48.21
C ALA A 424 31.36 -29.51 47.78
N LEU A 425 31.27 -30.56 46.96
CA LEU A 425 30.11 -31.38 46.55
C LEU A 425 29.41 -30.93 45.27
N SER A 426 29.07 -31.80 44.32
CA SER A 426 29.39 -33.22 44.06
C SER A 426 28.66 -33.54 42.75
N ILE A 427 29.37 -34.00 41.71
CA ILE A 427 28.79 -34.92 40.72
C ILE A 427 29.86 -35.97 40.46
N ASP A 428 29.47 -37.21 40.70
CA ASP A 428 30.33 -38.37 40.74
C ASP A 428 30.74 -38.87 39.34
N HIS A 429 31.84 -39.60 39.40
CA HIS A 429 32.69 -40.24 38.41
C HIS A 429 31.93 -41.18 37.45
N GLY A 430 32.45 -41.57 36.29
CA GLY A 430 33.83 -41.73 35.83
C GLY A 430 33.79 -42.54 34.51
N ILE A 431 34.87 -42.86 33.81
CA ILE A 431 36.30 -42.72 34.04
C ILE A 431 36.99 -43.02 32.69
N LYS A 432 37.99 -42.19 32.36
CA LYS A 432 39.37 -42.43 31.83
C LYS A 432 39.56 -43.43 30.65
N ALA A 433 40.47 -43.17 29.71
CA ALA A 433 41.85 -42.69 29.87
C ALA A 433 42.34 -41.98 28.58
N ARG A 434 42.95 -40.77 28.68
CA ARG A 434 44.40 -40.45 28.70
C ARG A 434 45.17 -40.96 27.47
N CYS A 435 46.12 -40.27 26.84
CA CYS A 435 46.77 -38.96 27.01
C CYS A 435 47.59 -38.73 25.70
N ALA A 436 47.67 -37.48 25.20
CA ALA A 436 48.90 -36.65 25.04
C ALA A 436 49.98 -37.22 24.07
N VAL A 437 50.61 -36.52 23.12
CA VAL A 437 51.26 -35.19 23.01
C VAL A 437 51.58 -35.01 21.50
N SER A 438 51.10 -33.97 20.82
CA SER A 438 51.81 -32.76 20.31
C SER A 438 52.80 -32.90 19.11
N ILE A 439 52.57 -32.02 18.12
CA ILE A 439 53.53 -31.32 17.22
C ILE A 439 54.31 -32.16 16.18
N ASN A 440 54.06 -31.96 14.87
CA ASN A 440 54.76 -30.98 14.02
C ASN A 440 54.34 -31.09 12.54
N ALA A 441 54.37 -29.96 11.83
CA ALA A 441 54.25 -29.89 10.37
C ALA A 441 55.64 -29.84 9.72
N ALA A 442 55.84 -30.55 8.60
CA ALA A 442 56.62 -30.13 7.42
C ALA A 442 57.01 -31.31 6.52
N GLY A 443 56.80 -31.13 5.20
CA GLY A 443 57.82 -31.48 4.21
C GLY A 443 57.55 -32.63 3.23
N LEU A 444 57.41 -32.24 1.95
CA LEU A 444 57.93 -32.92 0.73
C LEU A 444 57.37 -34.33 0.37
N LEU A 445 57.25 -34.79 -0.87
CA LEU A 445 57.27 -34.28 -2.26
C LEU A 445 56.88 -35.49 -3.15
N ASN A 446 56.21 -35.25 -4.27
CA ASN A 446 56.30 -35.93 -5.58
C ASN A 446 56.36 -37.48 -5.76
N ALA A 447 55.32 -37.96 -6.48
CA ALA A 447 55.33 -38.60 -7.81
C ALA A 447 56.01 -39.96 -8.10
N VAL A 448 55.35 -40.68 -9.04
CA VAL A 448 55.76 -41.89 -9.81
C VAL A 448 55.58 -43.21 -9.04
N GLY A 449 54.97 -44.30 -9.52
CA GLY A 449 54.38 -44.74 -10.79
C GLY A 449 54.34 -46.30 -10.83
N VAL A 450 53.59 -46.86 -11.79
CA VAL A 450 53.69 -48.25 -12.35
C VAL A 450 52.96 -49.41 -11.63
N LEU A 451 52.12 -50.15 -12.41
CA LEU A 451 51.97 -51.63 -12.56
C LEU A 451 50.50 -52.02 -12.90
N GLU A 452 50.21 -52.39 -14.16
CA GLU A 452 49.96 -53.78 -14.69
C GLU A 452 48.53 -54.31 -14.41
N HIS A 453 47.62 -54.45 -15.39
CA HIS A 453 47.39 -55.45 -16.48
C HIS A 453 46.63 -56.75 -16.09
N LEU A 454 45.73 -57.21 -16.98
CA LEU A 454 44.90 -58.46 -17.06
C LEU A 454 43.50 -58.38 -16.38
N GLU A 455 42.34 -58.76 -16.96
CA GLU A 455 41.91 -59.69 -18.05
C GLU A 455 40.68 -59.08 -18.80
N ARG A 456 40.55 -59.07 -20.15
CA ARG A 456 39.93 -60.05 -21.10
C ARG A 456 38.64 -60.74 -20.58
N SER A 457 37.53 -60.97 -21.32
CA SER A 457 37.10 -60.81 -22.72
C SER A 457 35.68 -61.41 -22.91
N ALA A 458 34.82 -60.87 -23.79
CA ALA A 458 33.85 -61.56 -24.71
C ALA A 458 32.82 -60.53 -25.27
N ILE A 459 33.02 -59.94 -26.46
CA ILE A 459 32.61 -60.40 -27.83
C ILE A 459 31.06 -60.47 -27.93
N ALA A 460 30.32 -59.47 -28.45
CA ALA A 460 30.27 -58.87 -29.79
C ALA A 460 29.97 -59.87 -30.90
N ASP A 461 28.76 -59.84 -31.48
CA ASP A 461 28.58 -60.28 -32.86
C ASP A 461 27.33 -59.69 -33.57
N PHE A 462 27.59 -59.35 -34.83
CA PHE A 462 26.71 -59.03 -35.96
C PHE A 462 26.03 -57.66 -36.13
N SER A 463 26.61 -56.94 -37.10
CA SER A 463 26.18 -55.70 -37.75
C SER A 463 25.27 -55.97 -38.97
N ALA A 464 24.65 -54.89 -39.47
CA ALA A 464 23.77 -54.71 -40.65
C ALA A 464 22.27 -54.63 -40.29
N VAL A 465 21.58 -53.49 -40.44
CA VAL A 465 21.11 -52.94 -41.72
C VAL A 465 20.59 -51.49 -41.49
N LEU A 466 21.06 -50.52 -42.32
CA LEU A 466 20.55 -49.14 -42.56
C LEU A 466 20.65 -48.14 -41.37
N GLY A 467 21.15 -46.90 -41.45
CA GLY A 467 21.54 -46.02 -42.55
C GLY A 467 21.34 -44.56 -42.08
N VAL A 468 22.42 -43.76 -42.14
CA VAL A 468 22.46 -42.28 -42.21
C VAL A 468 22.10 -41.45 -40.95
N ALA A 469 23.14 -40.91 -40.28
CA ALA A 469 23.25 -39.48 -39.94
C ALA A 469 24.67 -39.15 -39.43
N TRP A 470 25.30 -38.15 -40.06
CA TRP A 470 26.59 -37.55 -39.71
C TRP A 470 26.62 -37.03 -38.26
N VAL A 471 27.65 -37.42 -37.51
CA VAL A 471 28.00 -36.81 -36.22
C VAL A 471 29.01 -35.68 -36.49
N CYS A 472 28.57 -34.44 -36.32
CA CYS A 472 29.49 -33.31 -36.14
C CYS A 472 30.20 -33.49 -34.78
N SER A 473 31.53 -33.55 -34.84
CA SER A 473 32.41 -33.45 -33.69
C SER A 473 32.29 -32.07 -33.03
N SER A 474 31.61 -32.01 -31.89
CA SER A 474 31.75 -30.92 -30.92
C SER A 474 32.33 -31.50 -29.65
N SER A 475 33.51 -31.00 -29.27
CA SER A 475 34.14 -31.29 -27.98
C SER A 475 33.22 -30.77 -26.87
N LEU A 476 32.36 -31.65 -26.36
CA LEU A 476 31.56 -31.43 -25.16
C LEU A 476 32.51 -31.40 -23.96
N VAL A 477 32.90 -30.19 -23.55
CA VAL A 477 33.38 -29.95 -22.19
C VAL A 477 32.22 -30.32 -21.27
N SER A 478 32.31 -31.46 -20.61
CA SER A 478 31.36 -31.89 -19.60
C SER A 478 31.55 -30.99 -18.38
N VAL A 479 30.84 -29.86 -18.34
CA VAL A 479 30.74 -29.04 -17.13
C VAL A 479 29.91 -29.82 -16.13
N THR A 480 30.57 -30.48 -15.19
CA THR A 480 29.92 -31.06 -14.02
C THR A 480 29.29 -29.91 -13.25
N MET A 481 27.95 -29.86 -13.14
CA MET A 481 27.29 -28.91 -12.25
C MET A 481 27.74 -29.21 -10.82
N VAL A 482 28.64 -28.37 -10.30
CA VAL A 482 28.97 -28.38 -8.87
C VAL A 482 27.76 -27.82 -8.13
N VAL A 483 26.96 -28.73 -7.54
CA VAL A 483 25.86 -28.34 -6.66
C VAL A 483 26.44 -28.19 -5.25
N CYS A 484 26.48 -26.97 -4.73
CA CYS A 484 26.77 -26.70 -3.32
C CYS A 484 25.44 -26.46 -2.57
N PRO A 485 24.81 -27.50 -2.00
CA PRO A 485 23.58 -27.34 -1.24
C PRO A 485 23.83 -26.53 0.04
N LEU A 486 22.82 -25.80 0.52
CA LEU A 486 22.82 -25.20 1.85
C LEU A 486 22.68 -26.32 2.90
N THR A 487 23.81 -26.82 3.40
CA THR A 487 23.82 -27.83 4.48
C THR A 487 23.76 -27.16 5.86
N PRO A 488 23.35 -27.87 6.91
CA PRO A 488 23.40 -27.36 8.28
C PRO A 488 24.79 -26.85 8.68
N GLU A 489 25.86 -27.52 8.27
CA GLU A 489 27.24 -27.11 8.55
C GLU A 489 27.58 -25.78 7.87
N VAL A 490 27.18 -25.60 6.61
CA VAL A 490 27.35 -24.34 5.88
C VAL A 490 26.55 -23.22 6.57
N LEU A 491 25.30 -23.50 6.99
CA LEU A 491 24.46 -22.52 7.69
C LEU A 491 25.03 -22.10 9.04
N ASP A 492 25.57 -23.04 9.82
CA ASP A 492 26.18 -22.74 11.12
C ASP A 492 27.47 -21.92 10.95
N GLN A 493 28.27 -22.21 9.91
CA GLN A 493 29.43 -21.39 9.55
C GLN A 493 29.03 -19.96 9.15
N LEU A 494 27.99 -19.81 8.32
CA LEU A 494 27.46 -18.51 7.92
C LEU A 494 26.91 -17.73 9.13
N ARG A 495 26.19 -18.39 10.04
CA ARG A 495 25.67 -17.79 11.28
C ARG A 495 26.81 -17.33 12.19
N ALA A 496 27.83 -18.17 12.39
CA ALA A 496 29.00 -17.82 13.19
C ALA A 496 29.73 -16.60 12.61
N LYS A 497 29.94 -16.56 11.29
CA LYS A 497 30.54 -15.40 10.61
C LYS A 497 29.68 -14.14 10.74
N PHE A 498 28.35 -14.27 10.62
CA PHE A 498 27.43 -13.15 10.74
C PHE A 498 27.53 -12.48 12.13
N TYR A 499 27.43 -13.27 13.20
CA TYR A 499 27.46 -12.74 14.57
C TYR A 499 28.86 -12.36 15.07
N ALA A 500 29.92 -12.77 14.36
CA ALA A 500 31.29 -12.33 14.63
C ALA A 500 31.54 -10.87 14.19
N ASP A 501 30.80 -10.34 13.21
CA ASP A 501 30.91 -8.94 12.79
C ASP A 501 29.89 -8.07 13.54
N SER A 502 30.39 -7.17 14.39
CA SER A 502 29.53 -6.24 15.14
C SER A 502 28.70 -5.32 14.24
N ARG A 503 29.13 -5.04 13.00
CA ARG A 503 28.37 -4.24 12.03
C ARG A 503 27.10 -4.95 11.59
N ASN A 504 27.18 -6.26 11.36
CA ASN A 504 26.02 -7.08 11.02
C ASN A 504 24.99 -7.09 12.15
N VAL A 505 25.45 -7.18 13.41
CA VAL A 505 24.57 -7.15 14.59
C VAL A 505 23.91 -5.76 14.74
N LEU A 506 24.66 -4.68 14.52
CA LEU A 506 24.11 -3.33 14.53
C LEU A 506 23.07 -3.14 13.41
N ALA A 507 23.40 -3.49 12.18
CA ALA A 507 22.50 -3.41 11.03
C ALA A 507 21.25 -4.26 11.25
N GLN A 508 21.38 -5.49 11.78
CA GLN A 508 20.25 -6.34 12.16
C GLN A 508 19.34 -5.65 13.18
N ASN A 509 19.89 -5.07 14.24
CA ASN A 509 19.10 -4.40 15.28
C ASN A 509 18.32 -3.18 14.76
N VAL A 510 18.87 -2.47 13.78
CA VAL A 510 18.23 -1.31 13.14
C VAL A 510 17.20 -1.77 12.10
N CYS A 511 17.62 -2.53 11.10
CA CYS A 511 16.79 -2.91 9.95
C CYS A 511 15.65 -3.88 10.29
N THR A 512 15.69 -4.58 11.43
CA THR A 512 14.54 -5.38 11.91
C THR A 512 13.42 -4.52 12.53
N LYS A 513 13.68 -3.23 12.76
CA LYS A 513 12.75 -2.29 13.39
C LYS A 513 12.37 -1.11 12.49
N THR A 514 13.18 -0.79 11.49
CA THR A 514 12.98 0.33 10.57
C THR A 514 13.05 -0.11 9.11
N ASN A 515 12.51 0.70 8.19
CA ASN A 515 12.69 0.46 6.76
C ASN A 515 14.21 0.38 6.45
N PRO A 516 14.70 -0.73 5.86
CA PRO A 516 16.13 -0.93 5.63
C PRO A 516 16.73 0.10 4.66
N ILE A 517 15.96 0.58 3.68
CA ILE A 517 16.41 1.60 2.73
C ILE A 517 16.52 2.97 3.43
N GLU A 518 15.49 3.39 4.17
CA GLU A 518 15.53 4.65 4.92
C GLU A 518 16.66 4.66 5.97
N ALA A 519 16.93 3.51 6.60
CA ALA A 519 18.03 3.37 7.55
C ALA A 519 19.41 3.58 6.91
N CYS A 520 19.52 3.35 5.59
CA CYS A 520 20.75 3.59 4.83
C CYS A 520 20.93 5.06 4.42
N ALA A 521 19.96 5.95 4.66
CA ALA A 521 20.00 7.32 4.16
C ALA A 521 21.26 8.05 4.65
N SER A 522 21.99 8.66 3.72
CA SER A 522 23.24 9.35 4.01
C SER A 522 22.96 10.72 4.61
N ARG A 523 23.23 10.86 5.91
CA ARG A 523 23.10 12.15 6.61
C ARG A 523 23.96 13.25 5.98
N LYS A 524 25.15 12.88 5.50
CA LYS A 524 26.07 13.79 4.81
C LYS A 524 25.44 14.38 3.54
N ILE A 525 24.84 13.54 2.70
CA ILE A 525 24.17 14.00 1.47
C ILE A 525 22.97 14.89 1.80
N LEU A 526 22.22 14.59 2.86
CA LEU A 526 21.13 15.44 3.34
C LEU A 526 21.60 16.84 3.76
N GLU A 527 22.77 16.95 4.38
CA GLU A 527 23.33 18.23 4.83
C GLU A 527 23.93 19.04 3.68
N GLU A 528 24.59 18.36 2.74
CA GLU A 528 25.28 19.01 1.61
C GLU A 528 24.34 19.41 0.47
N THR A 529 23.19 18.74 0.33
CA THR A 529 22.27 18.99 -0.79
C THR A 529 21.35 20.18 -0.52
N GLN A 530 21.53 21.24 -1.31
CA GLN A 530 20.71 22.45 -1.27
C GLN A 530 19.81 22.54 -2.51
N HIS A 531 18.56 22.98 -2.36
CA HIS A 531 17.63 23.23 -3.47
C HIS A 531 17.78 24.65 -4.06
N VAL A 532 19.02 25.03 -4.34
CA VAL A 532 19.38 26.32 -4.95
C VAL A 532 20.16 26.05 -6.23
N PHE A 533 19.84 26.81 -7.28
CA PHE A 533 20.33 26.60 -8.63
C PHE A 533 20.82 27.90 -9.26
N THR A 534 21.88 27.83 -10.07
CA THR A 534 22.48 29.02 -10.69
C THR A 534 21.68 29.56 -11.87
N HIS A 535 21.00 28.67 -12.60
CA HIS A 535 20.09 29.01 -13.69
C HIS A 535 18.75 28.32 -13.44
N LYS A 536 17.68 29.10 -13.45
CA LYS A 536 16.31 28.64 -13.21
C LYS A 536 15.40 29.31 -14.24
N ILE A 537 14.44 28.58 -14.77
CA ILE A 537 13.40 29.18 -15.62
C ILE A 537 12.65 30.27 -14.83
N GLU A 538 12.22 31.31 -15.54
CA GLU A 538 11.54 32.48 -14.97
C GLU A 538 10.21 32.11 -14.31
N THR A 539 9.43 31.23 -14.96
CA THR A 539 8.11 30.80 -14.50
C THR A 539 8.11 29.29 -14.26
N GLU A 540 8.03 28.90 -12.99
CA GLU A 540 7.70 27.54 -12.59
C GLU A 540 6.18 27.34 -12.54
N GLY A 541 5.73 26.12 -12.82
CA GLY A 541 4.30 25.79 -12.87
C GLY A 541 3.61 25.92 -11.50
N LYS A 542 2.41 26.50 -11.51
CA LYS A 542 1.52 26.59 -10.34
C LYS A 542 0.07 26.28 -10.74
N PRO A 543 -0.69 25.54 -9.91
CA PRO A 543 -0.21 24.79 -8.74
C PRO A 543 0.70 23.62 -9.16
N VAL A 544 1.42 23.04 -8.20
CA VAL A 544 2.12 21.76 -8.46
C VAL A 544 1.09 20.68 -8.73
N THR A 545 1.30 19.94 -9.81
CA THR A 545 0.35 18.94 -10.26
C THR A 545 0.41 17.64 -9.46
N ASN A 546 -0.68 16.86 -9.46
CA ASN A 546 -0.73 15.56 -8.79
C ASN A 546 -1.49 14.52 -9.63
N GLN A 547 -0.79 13.50 -10.12
CA GLN A 547 -1.38 12.42 -10.93
C GLN A 547 -2.13 11.37 -10.12
N LYS A 548 -2.00 11.39 -8.79
CA LYS A 548 -2.59 10.43 -7.85
C LYS A 548 -2.24 8.98 -8.23
N ASN A 549 -3.18 8.05 -8.08
CA ASN A 549 -3.00 6.63 -8.33
C ASN A 549 -3.23 6.31 -9.82
N SER A 550 -2.47 6.95 -10.69
CA SER A 550 -2.50 6.73 -12.15
C SER A 550 -1.10 6.78 -12.75
N GLY A 551 -0.86 6.00 -13.81
CA GLY A 551 0.39 6.00 -14.58
C GLY A 551 0.47 7.10 -15.64
N ARG A 552 0.06 8.33 -15.30
CA ARG A 552 -0.04 9.46 -16.26
C ARG A 552 1.15 10.41 -16.22
N CYS A 553 2.26 10.05 -15.57
CA CYS A 553 3.42 10.93 -15.40
C CYS A 553 3.92 11.58 -16.69
N TRP A 554 3.94 10.83 -17.79
CA TRP A 554 4.36 11.33 -19.10
C TRP A 554 3.48 12.49 -19.60
N LEU A 555 2.16 12.43 -19.36
CA LEU A 555 1.20 13.49 -19.68
C LEU A 555 1.36 14.70 -18.76
N PHE A 556 1.51 14.45 -17.46
CA PHE A 556 1.71 15.52 -16.50
C PHE A 556 3.00 16.29 -16.80
N ALA A 557 4.11 15.58 -17.05
CA ALA A 557 5.38 16.19 -17.37
C ALA A 557 5.33 17.05 -18.64
N ILE A 558 4.70 16.57 -19.72
CA ILE A 558 4.65 17.35 -20.98
C ILE A 558 3.75 18.58 -20.84
N LEU A 559 2.64 18.47 -20.12
CA LEU A 559 1.75 19.59 -19.85
C LEU A 559 2.36 20.58 -18.84
N ASN A 560 3.22 20.12 -17.93
CA ASN A 560 4.01 20.99 -17.05
C ASN A 560 5.07 21.76 -17.83
N VAL A 561 5.74 21.13 -18.79
CA VAL A 561 6.65 21.83 -19.70
C VAL A 561 5.89 22.89 -20.51
N MET A 562 4.79 22.49 -21.17
CA MET A 562 3.99 23.35 -22.05
C MET A 562 3.36 24.54 -21.32
N ARG A 563 2.87 24.35 -20.09
CA ARG A 563 2.14 25.41 -19.36
C ARG A 563 3.01 26.57 -18.92
N THR A 564 4.32 26.38 -18.74
CA THR A 564 5.21 27.46 -18.26
C THR A 564 5.26 28.63 -19.24
N SER A 565 5.48 28.36 -20.53
CA SER A 565 5.43 29.37 -21.59
C SER A 565 4.04 29.99 -21.75
N PHE A 566 2.98 29.17 -21.64
CA PHE A 566 1.60 29.64 -21.72
C PHE A 566 1.23 30.59 -20.57
N MET A 567 1.56 30.23 -19.33
CA MET A 567 1.32 31.06 -18.14
C MET A 567 2.04 32.40 -18.23
N LYS A 568 3.29 32.41 -18.72
CA LYS A 568 4.05 33.64 -18.95
C LYS A 568 3.36 34.53 -19.99
N GLN A 569 2.98 33.96 -21.14
CA GLN A 569 2.37 34.70 -22.25
C GLN A 569 1.03 35.35 -21.86
N TYR A 570 0.18 34.62 -21.14
CA TYR A 570 -1.17 35.06 -20.77
C TYR A 570 -1.24 35.66 -19.36
N ASN A 571 -0.09 35.98 -18.76
CA ASN A 571 0.01 36.63 -17.45
C ASN A 571 -0.81 35.90 -16.35
N LEU A 572 -0.72 34.57 -16.30
CA LEU A 572 -1.47 33.71 -15.38
C LEU A 572 -0.65 33.43 -14.11
N ASP A 573 -1.29 33.47 -12.95
CA ASP A 573 -0.64 33.05 -11.69
C ASP A 573 -0.71 31.53 -11.51
N GLU A 574 -1.87 30.95 -11.80
CA GLU A 574 -2.11 29.52 -11.73
C GLU A 574 -2.78 29.03 -13.01
N PHE A 575 -2.29 27.91 -13.55
CA PHE A 575 -2.88 27.27 -14.70
C PHE A 575 -2.48 25.79 -14.80
N GLU A 576 -3.43 24.99 -15.28
CA GLU A 576 -3.20 23.62 -15.70
C GLU A 576 -3.94 23.37 -17.01
N PHE A 577 -3.30 22.67 -17.94
CA PHE A 577 -4.01 21.97 -19.00
C PHE A 577 -4.69 20.74 -18.40
N SER A 578 -5.83 20.33 -18.97
CA SER A 578 -6.51 19.10 -18.56
C SER A 578 -5.65 17.88 -18.89
N GLN A 579 -5.18 17.18 -17.86
CA GLN A 579 -4.45 15.92 -18.01
C GLN A 579 -5.39 14.73 -18.31
N ALA A 580 -6.70 14.96 -18.27
CA ALA A 580 -7.72 13.99 -18.64
C ALA A 580 -8.09 14.05 -20.14
N TYR A 581 -7.56 15.01 -20.91
CA TYR A 581 -7.91 15.26 -22.32
C TYR A 581 -6.68 15.26 -23.26
N LEU A 582 -6.78 14.63 -24.45
CA LEU A 582 -5.62 14.43 -25.36
C LEU A 582 -5.90 14.48 -26.90
N HIS A 583 -6.75 15.39 -27.38
CA HIS A 583 -6.99 15.56 -28.84
C HIS A 583 -6.77 17.03 -29.30
N GLY A 584 -5.70 17.63 -28.78
CA GLY A 584 -5.47 19.06 -28.68
C GLY A 584 -5.06 19.35 -27.24
N VAL A 585 -5.34 20.54 -26.72
CA VAL A 585 -5.29 20.80 -25.28
C VAL A 585 -6.45 21.70 -24.88
N VAL A 586 -6.88 21.59 -23.63
CA VAL A 586 -7.85 22.50 -23.02
C VAL A 586 -7.42 22.86 -21.60
N PRO A 587 -7.86 24.00 -21.07
CA PRO A 587 -7.73 24.30 -19.65
C PRO A 587 -8.39 23.21 -18.79
N LYS A 588 -7.78 22.87 -17.64
CA LYS A 588 -8.25 21.83 -16.71
C LYS A 588 -9.67 22.08 -16.21
N THR A 589 -10.07 23.34 -16.09
CA THR A 589 -11.43 23.73 -15.67
C THR A 589 -12.50 23.39 -16.72
N CYS A 590 -12.13 23.29 -18.01
CA CYS A 590 -13.05 22.91 -19.08
C CYS A 590 -13.25 21.39 -19.18
N PHE A 591 -12.30 20.59 -18.69
CA PHE A 591 -12.43 19.13 -18.61
C PHE A 591 -11.72 18.62 -17.34
N PRO A 592 -12.42 18.57 -16.20
CA PRO A 592 -11.82 18.28 -14.91
C PRO A 592 -11.48 16.80 -14.73
N GLU A 593 -10.67 16.51 -13.70
CA GLU A 593 -10.36 15.15 -13.27
C GLU A 593 -11.61 14.39 -12.80
N SER A 594 -11.69 13.11 -13.15
CA SER A 594 -12.68 12.16 -12.63
C SER A 594 -12.05 11.20 -11.63
N TYR A 595 -12.88 10.44 -10.90
CA TYR A 595 -12.38 9.36 -10.02
C TYR A 595 -11.45 8.40 -10.75
N SER A 596 -11.77 8.03 -11.99
CA SER A 596 -10.97 7.07 -12.77
C SER A 596 -9.70 7.69 -13.34
N CYS A 597 -9.62 9.02 -13.45
CA CYS A 597 -8.39 9.72 -13.78
C CYS A 597 -7.38 9.62 -12.64
N GLU A 598 -7.84 9.83 -11.40
CA GLU A 598 -7.00 9.79 -10.19
C GLU A 598 -6.80 8.39 -9.60
N SER A 599 -7.58 7.39 -10.04
CA SER A 599 -7.52 5.99 -9.61
C SER A 599 -7.91 5.05 -10.75
N SER A 600 -6.98 4.84 -11.69
CA SER A 600 -7.29 4.22 -12.99
C SER A 600 -7.34 2.69 -12.98
N VAL A 601 -6.90 2.04 -11.89
CA VAL A 601 -6.80 0.57 -11.77
C VAL A 601 -8.11 -0.14 -12.13
N ARG A 602 -9.25 0.37 -11.65
CA ARG A 602 -10.57 -0.25 -11.86
C ARG A 602 -11.03 -0.15 -13.32
N MET A 603 -10.97 1.05 -13.90
CA MET A 603 -11.30 1.26 -15.31
C MET A 603 -10.38 0.43 -16.22
N ASN A 604 -9.07 0.44 -15.94
CA ASN A 604 -8.09 -0.34 -16.70
C ASN A 604 -8.35 -1.85 -16.59
N SER A 605 -8.81 -2.36 -15.45
CA SER A 605 -9.19 -3.77 -15.31
C SER A 605 -10.37 -4.14 -16.21
N LEU A 606 -11.41 -3.30 -16.26
CA LEU A 606 -12.56 -3.48 -17.16
C LEU A 606 -12.12 -3.48 -18.63
N LEU A 607 -11.32 -2.49 -19.03
CA LEU A 607 -10.79 -2.37 -20.38
C LEU A 607 -9.93 -3.57 -20.76
N LYS A 608 -8.97 -3.97 -19.91
CA LYS A 608 -8.12 -5.16 -20.15
C LYS A 608 -8.94 -6.43 -20.31
N SER A 609 -9.99 -6.62 -19.50
CA SER A 609 -10.88 -7.77 -19.63
C SER A 609 -11.58 -7.79 -21.00
N LYS A 610 -12.11 -6.66 -21.45
CA LYS A 610 -12.77 -6.55 -22.76
C LYS A 610 -11.79 -6.71 -23.91
N LEU A 611 -10.62 -6.08 -23.85
CA LEU A 611 -9.60 -6.17 -24.88
C LEU A 611 -9.07 -7.60 -25.05
N ARG A 612 -8.92 -8.37 -23.97
CA ARG A 612 -8.54 -9.81 -24.05
C ARG A 612 -9.63 -10.66 -24.70
N GLU A 613 -10.90 -10.42 -24.35
CA GLU A 613 -12.04 -11.06 -25.00
C GLU A 613 -12.08 -10.74 -26.50
N TYR A 614 -11.85 -9.48 -26.85
CA TYR A 614 -11.85 -9.00 -28.24
C TYR A 614 -10.68 -9.56 -29.04
N ALA A 615 -9.49 -9.63 -28.45
CA ALA A 615 -8.33 -10.28 -29.06
C ALA A 615 -8.62 -11.75 -29.41
N LYS A 616 -9.24 -12.51 -28.50
CA LYS A 616 -9.63 -13.91 -28.78
C LYS A 616 -10.65 -13.99 -29.92
N ALA A 617 -11.69 -13.16 -29.88
CA ALA A 617 -12.73 -13.15 -30.90
C ALA A 617 -12.19 -12.79 -32.30
N LEU A 618 -11.29 -11.82 -32.39
CA LEU A 618 -10.66 -11.42 -33.66
C LEU A 618 -9.75 -12.53 -34.19
N ARG A 619 -8.96 -13.20 -33.32
CA ARG A 619 -8.16 -14.36 -33.72
C ARG A 619 -9.02 -15.50 -34.26
N ASP A 620 -10.15 -15.80 -33.61
CA ASP A 620 -11.08 -16.82 -34.09
C ASP A 620 -11.68 -16.45 -35.45
N MET A 621 -11.98 -15.18 -35.70
CA MET A 621 -12.45 -14.73 -37.01
C MET A 621 -11.37 -14.92 -38.09
N ILE A 622 -10.12 -14.56 -37.79
CA ILE A 622 -8.98 -14.77 -38.69
C ILE A 622 -8.79 -16.26 -38.99
N ASP A 623 -8.81 -17.12 -37.97
CA ASP A 623 -8.65 -18.58 -38.12
C ASP A 623 -9.78 -19.21 -38.94
N ASN A 624 -10.97 -18.60 -38.95
CA ASN A 624 -12.11 -19.00 -39.76
C ASN A 624 -12.17 -18.34 -41.15
N GLY A 625 -11.13 -17.61 -41.55
CA GLY A 625 -11.02 -17.00 -42.88
C GLY A 625 -11.89 -15.75 -43.09
N ALA A 626 -12.21 -15.02 -42.03
CA ALA A 626 -12.92 -13.74 -42.13
C ALA A 626 -12.13 -12.72 -42.98
N SER A 627 -12.86 -11.96 -43.79
CA SER A 627 -12.33 -10.86 -44.59
C SER A 627 -11.96 -9.64 -43.75
N ASP A 628 -11.10 -8.77 -44.29
CA ASP A 628 -10.71 -7.51 -43.65
C ASP A 628 -11.92 -6.63 -43.30
N ASP A 629 -12.97 -6.64 -44.12
CA ASP A 629 -14.16 -5.81 -43.88
C ASP A 629 -15.04 -6.38 -42.77
N GLU A 630 -15.11 -7.71 -42.61
CA GLU A 630 -15.74 -8.35 -41.46
C GLU A 630 -14.97 -8.04 -40.17
N LEU A 631 -13.63 -8.06 -40.21
CA LEU A 631 -12.77 -7.69 -39.08
C LEU A 631 -12.95 -6.22 -38.68
N LYS A 632 -12.91 -5.29 -39.65
CA LYS A 632 -13.16 -3.85 -39.39
C LYS A 632 -14.54 -3.61 -38.79
N THR A 633 -15.57 -4.28 -39.31
CA THR A 633 -16.93 -4.19 -38.78
C THR A 633 -16.97 -4.65 -37.33
N ARG A 634 -16.37 -5.81 -37.03
CA ARG A 634 -16.27 -6.33 -35.66
C ARG A 634 -15.51 -5.39 -34.73
N ILE A 635 -14.39 -4.83 -35.17
CA ILE A 635 -13.60 -3.87 -34.39
C ILE A 635 -14.44 -2.63 -34.07
N SER A 636 -15.20 -2.10 -35.03
CA SER A 636 -16.09 -0.94 -34.83
C SER A 636 -17.15 -1.20 -33.75
N GLU A 637 -17.79 -2.36 -33.78
CA GLU A 637 -18.75 -2.78 -32.75
C GLU A 637 -18.09 -2.89 -31.36
N GLN A 638 -16.90 -3.46 -31.29
CA GLN A 638 -16.12 -3.58 -30.06
C GLN A 638 -15.70 -2.21 -29.53
N MET A 639 -15.28 -1.29 -30.41
CA MET A 639 -14.91 0.08 -30.06
C MET A 639 -16.07 0.89 -29.49
N THR A 640 -17.31 0.63 -29.93
CA THR A 640 -18.51 1.23 -29.31
C THR A 640 -18.60 0.90 -27.81
N VAL A 641 -18.22 -0.32 -27.42
CA VAL A 641 -18.21 -0.72 -26.01
C VAL A 641 -17.05 -0.07 -25.26
N ILE A 642 -15.85 -0.01 -25.86
CA ILE A 642 -14.69 0.66 -25.27
C ILE A 642 -14.99 2.14 -25.03
N TYR A 643 -15.50 2.84 -26.04
CA TYR A 643 -15.89 4.24 -25.96
C TYR A 643 -16.91 4.49 -24.84
N ARG A 644 -17.93 3.61 -24.72
CA ARG A 644 -18.91 3.70 -23.63
C ARG A 644 -18.27 3.55 -22.25
N ILE A 645 -17.36 2.60 -22.06
CA ILE A 645 -16.67 2.42 -20.75
C ILE A 645 -15.86 3.68 -20.42
N ILE A 646 -15.07 4.17 -21.37
CA ILE A 646 -14.23 5.36 -21.18
C ILE A 646 -15.10 6.59 -20.91
N GLY A 647 -16.14 6.84 -21.71
CA GLY A 647 -17.05 7.97 -21.54
C GLY A 647 -17.81 7.95 -20.21
N ILE A 648 -18.17 6.75 -19.69
CA ILE A 648 -18.77 6.62 -18.34
C ILE A 648 -17.74 6.94 -17.24
N CYS A 649 -16.49 6.51 -17.41
CA CYS A 649 -15.46 6.64 -16.38
C CYS A 649 -14.79 8.01 -16.34
N LEU A 650 -14.61 8.66 -17.49
CA LEU A 650 -13.85 9.91 -17.65
C LEU A 650 -14.74 11.11 -18.00
N GLY A 651 -15.97 10.87 -18.47
CA GLY A 651 -16.77 11.89 -19.14
C GLY A 651 -16.52 11.89 -20.65
N VAL A 652 -17.44 12.52 -21.39
CA VAL A 652 -17.30 12.71 -22.84
C VAL A 652 -16.89 14.16 -23.08
N PRO A 653 -15.73 14.42 -23.71
CA PRO A 653 -15.29 15.78 -23.98
C PRO A 653 -16.28 16.52 -24.88
N SER A 654 -16.54 17.79 -24.58
CA SER A 654 -17.31 18.67 -25.46
C SER A 654 -16.50 19.00 -26.72
N GLU A 655 -17.17 19.12 -27.87
CA GLU A 655 -16.51 19.51 -29.13
C GLU A 655 -15.93 20.92 -29.08
N LYS A 656 -16.62 21.83 -28.40
CA LYS A 656 -16.20 23.20 -28.15
C LYS A 656 -16.28 23.51 -26.67
N VAL A 657 -15.35 24.34 -26.21
CA VAL A 657 -15.28 24.84 -24.83
C VAL A 657 -15.21 26.35 -24.83
N THR A 658 -15.69 26.95 -23.74
CA THR A 658 -15.45 28.35 -23.43
C THR A 658 -14.68 28.39 -22.12
N TRP A 659 -13.53 29.07 -22.12
CA TRP A 659 -12.67 29.24 -20.96
C TRP A 659 -12.70 30.69 -20.49
N GLU A 660 -13.12 30.89 -19.26
CA GLU A 660 -13.13 32.19 -18.59
C GLU A 660 -12.08 32.20 -17.49
N TYR A 661 -11.35 33.30 -17.36
CA TYR A 661 -10.32 33.44 -16.33
C TYR A 661 -10.04 34.91 -15.99
N TYR A 662 -9.38 35.12 -14.85
CA TYR A 662 -8.77 36.39 -14.50
C TYR A 662 -7.26 36.29 -14.66
N ASP A 663 -6.63 37.29 -15.28
CA ASP A 663 -5.17 37.40 -15.31
C ASP A 663 -4.62 37.87 -13.94
N LYS A 664 -3.29 37.94 -13.79
CA LYS A 664 -2.63 38.47 -12.58
C LYS A 664 -3.05 39.90 -12.21
N SER A 665 -3.49 40.67 -13.20
CA SER A 665 -3.99 42.05 -13.03
C SER A 665 -5.47 42.10 -12.67
N LYS A 666 -6.13 40.94 -12.48
CA LYS A 666 -7.55 40.76 -12.20
C LYS A 666 -8.47 41.21 -13.33
N ASN A 667 -7.98 41.28 -14.56
CA ASN A 667 -8.82 41.52 -15.73
C ASN A 667 -9.52 40.23 -16.16
N TYR A 668 -10.82 40.32 -16.40
CA TYR A 668 -11.60 39.20 -16.95
C TYR A 668 -11.25 38.96 -18.41
N ASN A 669 -11.06 37.69 -18.76
CA ASN A 669 -10.80 37.21 -20.11
C ASN A 669 -11.72 36.03 -20.42
N CYS A 670 -12.10 35.90 -21.70
CA CYS A 670 -12.93 34.81 -22.19
C CYS A 670 -12.41 34.33 -23.54
N VAL A 671 -12.20 33.02 -23.67
CA VAL A 671 -11.74 32.35 -24.88
C VAL A 671 -12.76 31.28 -25.26
N GLY A 672 -13.50 31.51 -26.34
CA GLY A 672 -14.42 30.52 -26.91
C GLY A 672 -15.71 31.14 -27.45
N PRO A 673 -16.62 30.31 -28.00
CA PRO A 673 -16.51 28.84 -28.10
C PRO A 673 -15.43 28.41 -29.11
N ILE A 674 -14.52 27.53 -28.70
CA ILE A 674 -13.38 27.07 -29.51
C ILE A 674 -13.18 25.56 -29.37
N THR A 675 -12.71 24.89 -30.42
CA THR A 675 -12.33 23.48 -30.32
C THR A 675 -10.98 23.32 -29.61
N PRO A 676 -10.71 22.17 -28.97
CA PRO A 676 -9.41 21.90 -28.34
C PRO A 676 -8.20 21.96 -29.29
N LEU A 677 -8.40 21.64 -30.57
CA LEU A 677 -7.36 21.75 -31.59
C LEU A 677 -7.08 23.21 -31.95
N GLU A 678 -8.12 24.00 -32.19
CA GLU A 678 -7.98 25.45 -32.42
C GLU A 678 -7.37 26.16 -31.21
N PHE A 679 -7.69 25.72 -29.98
CA PHE A 679 -7.06 26.25 -28.78
C PHE A 679 -5.55 26.01 -28.76
N TYR A 680 -5.10 24.79 -29.10
CA TYR A 680 -3.67 24.50 -29.26
C TYR A 680 -3.03 25.36 -30.37
N GLU A 681 -3.62 25.35 -31.56
CA GLU A 681 -3.07 26.03 -32.74
C GLU A 681 -2.97 27.55 -32.55
N ASN A 682 -3.98 28.18 -31.95
CA ASN A 682 -4.08 29.63 -31.84
C ASN A 682 -3.44 30.21 -30.57
N TYR A 683 -3.39 29.45 -29.46
CA TYR A 683 -2.96 29.98 -28.16
C TYR A 683 -1.72 29.29 -27.57
N VAL A 684 -1.34 28.11 -28.06
CA VAL A 684 -0.23 27.33 -27.47
C VAL A 684 0.94 27.19 -28.43
N LYS A 685 0.67 26.82 -29.69
CA LYS A 685 1.67 26.42 -30.68
C LYS A 685 2.74 27.47 -30.95
N SER A 686 2.39 28.76 -30.91
CA SER A 686 3.32 29.87 -31.10
C SER A 686 4.41 29.95 -30.03
N HIS A 687 4.18 29.35 -28.85
CA HIS A 687 5.11 29.37 -27.72
C HIS A 687 5.60 27.97 -27.32
N TYR A 688 4.87 26.92 -27.73
CA TYR A 688 5.26 25.54 -27.56
C TYR A 688 4.73 24.68 -28.71
N ASN A 689 5.55 24.50 -29.75
CA ASN A 689 5.21 23.65 -30.88
C ASN A 689 5.76 22.23 -30.67
N VAL A 690 4.87 21.25 -30.53
CA VAL A 690 5.25 19.84 -30.36
C VAL A 690 6.04 19.28 -31.53
N ASN A 691 5.93 19.86 -32.73
CA ASN A 691 6.68 19.42 -33.92
C ASN A 691 8.14 19.89 -33.93
N ASP A 692 8.50 20.84 -33.08
CA ASP A 692 9.89 21.29 -32.94
C ASP A 692 10.65 20.48 -31.87
N LYS A 693 9.95 19.60 -31.14
CA LYS A 693 10.53 18.79 -30.07
C LYS A 693 11.02 17.45 -30.61
N VAL A 694 12.22 17.05 -30.18
CA VAL A 694 12.87 15.80 -30.57
C VAL A 694 13.24 14.97 -29.35
N CYS A 695 13.07 13.66 -29.48
CA CYS A 695 13.36 12.69 -28.42
C CYS A 695 14.78 12.14 -28.57
N LEU A 696 15.62 12.40 -27.57
CA LEU A 696 16.95 11.82 -27.45
C LEU A 696 16.95 10.80 -26.31
N VAL A 697 17.52 9.63 -26.56
CA VAL A 697 17.69 8.59 -25.54
C VAL A 697 19.15 8.31 -25.28
N THR A 698 19.43 7.66 -24.15
CA THR A 698 20.74 7.10 -23.84
C THR A 698 20.60 5.63 -23.42
N ASP A 699 20.84 4.77 -24.39
CA ASP A 699 20.85 3.33 -24.25
C ASP A 699 22.29 2.82 -24.50
N PRO A 700 23.04 2.51 -23.44
CA PRO A 700 24.43 2.07 -23.54
C PRO A 700 24.58 0.57 -23.84
N ARG A 701 23.49 -0.16 -24.13
CA ARG A 701 23.58 -1.59 -24.43
C ARG A 701 24.51 -1.82 -25.64
N PRO A 702 25.44 -2.78 -25.60
CA PRO A 702 26.39 -3.00 -26.69
C PRO A 702 25.75 -3.27 -28.07
N GLY A 703 24.54 -3.85 -28.09
CA GLY A 703 23.78 -4.09 -29.32
C GLY A 703 23.14 -2.83 -29.94
N ASN A 704 23.12 -1.71 -29.21
CA ASN A 704 22.43 -0.49 -29.60
C ASN A 704 23.42 0.69 -29.66
N PRO A 705 24.28 0.77 -30.69
CA PRO A 705 25.26 1.86 -30.81
C PRO A 705 24.60 3.24 -30.85
N TYR A 706 25.31 4.24 -30.33
CA TYR A 706 24.94 5.65 -30.45
C TYR A 706 24.98 6.13 -31.92
N GLY A 707 24.29 7.24 -32.22
CA GLY A 707 24.16 7.78 -33.57
C GLY A 707 23.23 6.98 -34.48
N LYS A 708 22.40 6.10 -33.89
CA LYS A 708 21.39 5.31 -34.58
C LYS A 708 19.99 5.64 -34.08
N LEU A 709 19.04 5.44 -34.97
CA LEU A 709 17.62 5.62 -34.69
C LEU A 709 16.98 4.28 -34.36
N TYR A 710 16.12 4.26 -33.35
CA TYR A 710 15.39 3.08 -32.91
C TYR A 710 13.89 3.36 -32.82
N THR A 711 13.10 2.30 -32.91
CA THR A 711 11.67 2.26 -32.58
C THR A 711 11.41 0.96 -31.82
N VAL A 712 10.30 0.87 -31.09
CA VAL A 712 9.90 -0.35 -30.38
C VAL A 712 8.67 -0.93 -31.07
N ASP A 713 8.70 -2.23 -31.36
CA ASP A 713 7.58 -2.92 -31.99
C ASP A 713 6.30 -2.80 -31.15
N CYS A 714 5.15 -2.63 -31.82
CA CYS A 714 3.83 -2.44 -31.22
C CYS A 714 3.69 -1.26 -30.23
N LEU A 715 4.71 -0.42 -30.04
CA LEU A 715 4.65 0.74 -29.14
C LEU A 715 4.02 1.94 -29.85
N GLY A 716 2.76 2.21 -29.54
CA GLY A 716 2.02 3.36 -30.01
C GLY A 716 0.60 3.42 -29.46
N ASN A 717 -0.05 4.57 -29.62
CA ASN A 717 -1.40 4.82 -29.11
C ASN A 717 -2.39 5.30 -30.19
N VAL A 718 -1.93 5.72 -31.36
CA VAL A 718 -2.76 6.17 -32.48
C VAL A 718 -2.40 5.37 -33.73
N VAL A 719 -3.36 4.63 -34.29
CA VAL A 719 -3.19 3.89 -35.55
C VAL A 719 -2.86 4.89 -36.67
N SER A 720 -1.81 4.59 -37.44
CA SER A 720 -1.26 5.51 -38.47
C SER A 720 -0.74 6.85 -37.93
N GLY A 721 -0.55 6.97 -36.62
CA GLY A 721 0.11 8.12 -36.00
C GLY A 721 1.62 8.11 -36.21
N LYS A 722 2.30 9.12 -35.66
CA LYS A 722 3.77 9.14 -35.65
C LYS A 722 4.29 7.94 -34.85
N THR A 723 5.25 7.22 -35.41
CA THR A 723 5.96 6.17 -34.69
C THR A 723 6.85 6.76 -33.61
N THR A 724 7.04 6.02 -32.52
CA THR A 724 7.99 6.38 -31.46
C THR A 724 9.41 6.26 -32.02
N ARG A 725 10.17 7.36 -32.03
CA ARG A 725 11.51 7.41 -32.62
C ARG A 725 12.52 7.85 -31.57
N TYR A 726 13.47 6.98 -31.27
CA TYR A 726 14.51 7.18 -30.28
C TYR A 726 15.86 7.41 -30.96
N ASN A 727 16.39 8.63 -30.82
CA ASN A 727 17.74 8.96 -31.31
C ASN A 727 18.74 8.69 -30.17
N ASN A 728 19.50 7.60 -30.30
CA ASN A 728 20.37 7.13 -29.22
C ASN A 728 21.70 7.89 -29.18
N GLN A 729 22.02 8.51 -28.05
CA GLN A 729 23.17 9.40 -27.88
C GLN A 729 23.86 9.21 -26.51
N PRO A 730 25.15 9.62 -26.39
CA PRO A 730 25.85 9.66 -25.12
C PRO A 730 25.13 10.55 -24.10
N VAL A 731 25.14 10.15 -22.83
CA VAL A 731 24.39 10.85 -21.77
C VAL A 731 24.89 12.27 -21.52
N GLU A 732 26.17 12.53 -21.80
CA GLU A 732 26.80 13.85 -21.70
C GLU A 732 26.15 14.85 -22.66
N LEU A 733 25.78 14.40 -23.86
CA LEU A 733 25.09 15.24 -24.84
C LEU A 733 23.68 15.57 -24.35
N LEU A 734 22.92 14.59 -23.87
CA LEU A 734 21.59 14.82 -23.30
C LEU A 734 21.67 15.85 -22.17
N MET A 735 22.60 15.66 -21.23
CA MET A 735 22.78 16.55 -20.09
C MET A 735 23.12 17.99 -20.51
N LYS A 736 23.99 18.14 -21.52
CA LYS A 736 24.35 19.44 -22.10
C LYS A 736 23.12 20.13 -22.71
N LEU A 737 22.37 19.43 -23.55
CA LEU A 737 21.19 19.98 -24.23
C LEU A 737 20.08 20.35 -23.24
N CYS A 738 19.89 19.56 -22.19
CA CYS A 738 18.96 19.91 -21.10
C CYS A 738 19.38 21.23 -20.44
N ALA A 739 20.66 21.41 -20.15
CA ALA A 739 21.17 22.64 -19.53
C ALA A 739 21.04 23.85 -20.46
N GLU A 740 21.26 23.68 -21.77
CA GLU A 740 21.08 24.74 -22.78
C GLU A 740 19.61 25.16 -22.90
N SER A 741 18.68 24.21 -22.93
CA SER A 741 17.24 24.50 -22.94
C SER A 741 16.81 25.29 -21.70
N ILE A 742 17.25 24.89 -20.51
CA ILE A 742 16.92 25.59 -19.26
C ILE A 742 17.50 27.01 -19.24
N LYS A 743 18.71 27.21 -19.77
CA LYS A 743 19.32 28.55 -19.90
C LYS A 743 18.52 29.46 -20.83
N ASP A 744 17.91 28.88 -21.86
CA ASP A 744 17.01 29.58 -22.79
C ASP A 744 15.54 29.59 -22.30
N ASN A 745 15.35 29.41 -20.98
CA ASN A 745 14.06 29.51 -20.31
C ASN A 745 13.00 28.48 -20.77
N GLU A 746 13.44 27.30 -21.23
CA GLU A 746 12.56 26.22 -21.65
C GLU A 746 12.78 24.96 -20.77
N PRO A 747 11.77 24.53 -19.98
CA PRO A 747 11.88 23.31 -19.19
C PRO A 747 11.91 22.06 -20.08
N VAL A 748 12.46 20.97 -19.56
CA VAL A 748 12.78 19.78 -20.35
C VAL A 748 12.04 18.57 -19.81
N TRP A 749 11.23 17.94 -20.64
CA TRP A 749 10.63 16.65 -20.31
C TRP A 749 11.71 15.57 -20.32
N PHE A 750 11.69 14.66 -19.35
CA PHE A 750 12.63 13.54 -19.33
C PHE A 750 12.02 12.28 -18.69
N GLY A 751 12.54 11.12 -19.09
CA GLY A 751 12.18 9.80 -18.59
C GLY A 751 13.33 9.14 -17.82
N CYS A 752 13.03 8.52 -16.68
CA CYS A 752 14.03 7.98 -15.77
C CYS A 752 13.53 6.77 -14.95
N ASP A 753 14.45 6.14 -14.20
CA ASP A 753 14.12 5.19 -13.13
C ASP A 753 14.09 5.90 -11.76
N VAL A 754 12.97 6.55 -11.47
CA VAL A 754 12.76 7.37 -10.25
C VAL A 754 12.87 6.57 -8.94
N ASN A 755 12.72 5.25 -8.99
CA ASN A 755 12.71 4.39 -7.81
C ASN A 755 14.14 4.11 -7.29
N LYS A 756 15.16 4.43 -8.06
CA LYS A 756 16.56 4.19 -7.69
C LYS A 756 17.11 5.40 -6.96
N ARG A 757 17.69 5.17 -5.78
CA ARG A 757 18.52 6.16 -5.07
C ARG A 757 17.84 7.51 -4.76
N LEU A 758 16.53 7.48 -4.50
CA LEU A 758 15.71 8.62 -4.11
C LEU A 758 15.51 8.67 -2.59
N ILE A 759 15.92 9.76 -1.92
CA ILE A 759 15.43 10.09 -0.57
C ILE A 759 14.11 10.87 -0.69
N ASP A 760 12.99 10.14 -0.75
CA ASP A 760 11.68 10.67 -1.14
C ASP A 760 11.25 11.92 -0.34
N LYS A 761 11.29 11.85 1.00
CA LYS A 761 10.90 12.97 1.88
C LYS A 761 11.65 14.28 1.60
N HIS A 762 12.89 14.21 1.12
CA HIS A 762 13.72 15.39 0.84
C HIS A 762 13.80 15.69 -0.66
N GLY A 763 13.30 14.80 -1.51
CA GLY A 763 13.38 14.91 -2.96
C GLY A 763 14.82 14.98 -3.45
N ILE A 764 15.66 14.01 -3.07
CA ILE A 764 17.07 13.98 -3.46
C ILE A 764 17.35 12.69 -4.23
N HIS A 765 17.77 12.84 -5.48
CA HIS A 765 18.22 11.78 -6.37
C HIS A 765 19.75 11.85 -6.51
N ASP A 766 20.44 10.97 -5.79
CA ASP A 766 21.90 10.93 -5.75
C ASP A 766 22.39 9.49 -5.60
N ILE A 767 23.37 9.06 -6.40
CA ILE A 767 23.95 7.72 -6.27
C ILE A 767 24.48 7.42 -4.87
N LYS A 768 24.90 8.46 -4.12
CA LYS A 768 25.39 8.42 -2.73
C LYS A 768 24.29 8.69 -1.70
N ALA A 769 23.04 8.82 -2.11
CA ALA A 769 21.89 9.06 -1.22
C ALA A 769 21.79 8.02 -0.09
N TYR A 770 22.23 6.78 -0.36
CA TYR A 770 22.17 5.66 0.57
C TYR A 770 23.53 4.99 0.73
N ASN A 771 23.93 4.72 1.98
CA ASN A 771 25.16 4.02 2.33
C ASN A 771 24.91 2.50 2.45
N PHE A 772 24.53 1.84 1.35
CA PHE A 772 24.26 0.40 1.35
C PHE A 772 25.48 -0.44 1.71
N GLU A 773 26.66 -0.08 1.19
CA GLU A 773 27.93 -0.75 1.52
C GLU A 773 28.19 -0.76 3.03
N LEU A 774 27.93 0.36 3.72
CA LEU A 774 28.11 0.47 5.17
C LEU A 774 27.13 -0.43 5.94
N MET A 775 25.90 -0.57 5.46
CA MET A 775 24.83 -1.32 6.15
C MET A 775 24.84 -2.81 5.83
N PHE A 776 25.10 -3.19 4.58
CA PHE A 776 24.96 -4.56 4.09
C PHE A 776 26.28 -5.19 3.63
N GLY A 777 27.39 -4.44 3.63
CA GLY A 777 28.68 -4.92 3.13
C GLY A 777 28.70 -5.13 1.60
N THR A 778 27.74 -4.54 0.91
CA THR A 778 27.64 -4.53 -0.56
C THR A 778 26.81 -3.34 -0.99
N ASP A 779 27.13 -2.79 -2.16
CA ASP A 779 26.31 -1.77 -2.77
C ASP A 779 25.09 -2.36 -3.52
N ILE A 780 24.04 -1.55 -3.69
CA ILE A 780 22.77 -1.93 -4.31
C ILE A 780 22.45 -0.94 -5.45
N HIS A 781 21.84 -1.39 -6.55
CA HIS A 781 21.49 -0.62 -7.76
C HIS A 781 22.66 -0.12 -8.63
N VAL A 782 23.90 -0.11 -8.15
CA VAL A 782 25.07 0.39 -8.92
C VAL A 782 26.19 -0.65 -9.05
N GLY A 783 25.96 -1.89 -8.59
CA GLY A 783 26.91 -3.00 -8.79
C GLY A 783 26.97 -3.50 -10.24
N LEU A 784 25.93 -3.22 -11.04
CA LEU A 784 25.88 -3.47 -12.48
C LEU A 784 26.04 -2.15 -13.24
N SER A 785 26.61 -2.19 -14.44
CA SER A 785 26.61 -1.02 -15.34
C SER A 785 25.18 -0.68 -15.79
N LYS A 786 24.95 0.54 -16.29
CA LYS A 786 23.63 0.91 -16.84
C LYS A 786 23.15 -0.03 -17.95
N ALA A 787 24.08 -0.47 -18.81
CA ALA A 787 23.79 -1.44 -19.87
C ALA A 787 23.35 -2.79 -19.30
N ASP A 788 24.06 -3.31 -18.30
CA ASP A 788 23.72 -4.57 -17.66
C ASP A 788 22.39 -4.47 -16.91
N ARG A 789 22.10 -3.35 -16.24
CA ARG A 789 20.81 -3.15 -15.56
C ARG A 789 19.62 -3.20 -16.53
N LEU A 790 19.77 -2.66 -17.75
CA LEU A 790 18.77 -2.78 -18.81
C LEU A 790 18.64 -4.23 -19.33
N LEU A 791 19.75 -4.93 -19.53
CA LEU A 791 19.77 -6.30 -20.06
C LEU A 791 19.21 -7.34 -19.06
N TYR A 792 19.49 -7.17 -17.78
CA TYR A 792 19.11 -8.11 -16.72
C TYR A 792 17.85 -7.70 -15.96
N GLY A 793 17.14 -6.65 -16.40
CA GLY A 793 15.85 -6.24 -15.84
C GLY A 793 15.92 -5.61 -14.44
N ASP A 794 17.06 -5.03 -14.06
CA ASP A 794 17.23 -4.31 -12.78
C ASP A 794 16.78 -2.85 -12.88
N SER A 795 16.89 -2.24 -14.06
CA SER A 795 16.48 -0.85 -14.31
C SER A 795 15.90 -0.67 -15.71
N MET A 796 14.90 0.20 -15.79
CA MET A 796 14.26 0.66 -17.03
C MET A 796 13.57 2.00 -16.75
N MET A 797 13.08 2.65 -17.79
CA MET A 797 12.33 3.89 -17.62
C MET A 797 10.95 3.62 -17.00
N VAL A 798 10.68 4.20 -15.84
CA VAL A 798 9.41 3.97 -15.11
C VAL A 798 8.66 5.24 -14.78
N HIS A 799 9.25 6.43 -14.94
CA HIS A 799 8.57 7.68 -14.61
C HIS A 799 9.08 8.85 -15.46
N ALA A 800 8.23 9.84 -15.68
CA ALA A 800 8.56 11.04 -16.45
C ALA A 800 8.28 12.30 -15.63
N MET A 801 9.17 13.29 -15.74
CA MET A 801 9.16 14.55 -14.97
C MET A 801 9.68 15.70 -15.85
N ALA A 802 9.76 16.91 -15.30
CA ALA A 802 10.27 18.09 -16.01
C ALA A 802 11.47 18.72 -15.29
N PHE A 803 12.59 18.95 -15.99
CA PHE A 803 13.68 19.76 -15.47
C PHE A 803 13.35 21.26 -15.57
N THR A 804 13.56 22.00 -14.48
CA THR A 804 13.22 23.45 -14.39
C THR A 804 14.40 24.35 -14.02
N ALA A 805 15.52 23.77 -13.58
CA ALA A 805 16.71 24.54 -13.22
C ALA A 805 17.98 23.68 -13.34
N VAL A 806 19.13 24.32 -13.48
CA VAL A 806 20.45 23.69 -13.53
C VAL A 806 21.47 24.51 -12.75
N SER A 807 22.35 23.84 -12.02
CA SER A 807 23.53 24.46 -11.39
C SER A 807 24.76 24.20 -12.23
N ILE A 808 25.47 25.25 -12.58
CA ILE A 808 26.73 25.21 -13.33
C ILE A 808 27.77 25.97 -12.51
N ASP A 809 28.92 25.36 -12.28
CA ASP A 809 30.01 26.01 -11.54
C ASP A 809 30.76 27.04 -12.39
N ARG A 810 31.75 27.70 -11.76
CA ARG A 810 32.56 28.74 -12.42
C ARG A 810 33.40 28.21 -13.59
N GLU A 811 33.63 26.91 -13.65
CA GLU A 811 34.38 26.22 -14.70
C GLU A 811 33.47 25.74 -15.84
N GLY A 812 32.16 26.00 -15.75
CA GLY A 812 31.18 25.57 -16.75
C GLY A 812 30.69 24.14 -16.57
N LYS A 813 31.06 23.44 -15.48
CA LYS A 813 30.64 22.08 -15.21
C LYS A 813 29.26 22.04 -14.55
N ILE A 814 28.37 21.24 -15.12
CA ILE A 814 27.04 20.97 -14.57
C ILE A 814 27.19 20.17 -13.26
N LYS A 815 26.44 20.53 -12.22
CA LYS A 815 26.48 19.87 -10.90
C LYS A 815 25.21 19.14 -10.51
N LYS A 816 24.06 19.75 -10.83
CA LYS A 816 22.75 19.22 -10.44
C LYS A 816 21.63 19.90 -11.21
N PHE A 817 20.49 19.24 -11.27
CA PHE A 817 19.26 19.73 -11.87
C PHE A 817 18.14 19.81 -10.84
N ARG A 818 17.20 20.73 -11.07
CA ARG A 818 15.92 20.79 -10.37
C ARG A 818 14.86 20.13 -11.22
N ILE A 819 14.00 19.36 -10.59
CA ILE A 819 12.87 18.72 -11.26
C ILE A 819 11.54 19.13 -10.62
N GLU A 820 10.55 19.37 -11.46
CA GLU A 820 9.15 19.42 -11.09
C GLU A 820 8.56 18.01 -11.25
N ASN A 821 8.00 17.48 -10.16
CA ASN A 821 7.31 16.19 -10.16
C ASN A 821 5.78 16.38 -10.14
N SER A 822 5.04 15.31 -10.38
CA SER A 822 3.57 15.28 -10.47
C SER A 822 2.93 14.47 -9.34
N TRP A 823 3.50 14.52 -8.13
CA TRP A 823 2.98 13.83 -6.93
C TRP A 823 2.35 14.78 -5.90
N GLY A 824 2.18 16.06 -6.25
CA GLY A 824 1.70 17.11 -5.36
C GLY A 824 2.78 17.70 -4.45
N GLU A 825 2.39 18.69 -3.65
CA GLU A 825 3.33 19.51 -2.89
C GLU A 825 3.91 18.85 -1.63
N ASP A 826 3.34 17.74 -1.18
CA ASP A 826 3.78 17.04 0.03
C ASP A 826 5.05 16.21 -0.18
N HIS A 827 5.47 16.02 -1.43
CA HIS A 827 6.68 15.27 -1.80
C HIS A 827 7.86 16.21 -2.10
N GLY A 828 9.06 15.81 -1.68
CA GLY A 828 10.27 16.63 -1.84
C GLY A 828 10.13 18.02 -1.21
N GLN A 829 10.68 19.03 -1.89
CA GLN A 829 10.53 20.42 -1.48
C GLN A 829 9.39 21.08 -2.26
N LYS A 830 8.17 21.00 -1.70
CA LYS A 830 6.95 21.55 -2.31
C LYS A 830 6.72 21.01 -3.72
N GLY A 831 6.87 19.70 -3.91
CA GLY A 831 6.70 19.02 -5.20
C GLY A 831 7.92 19.01 -6.11
N TYR A 832 9.00 19.69 -5.71
CA TYR A 832 10.24 19.73 -6.47
C TYR A 832 11.34 18.90 -5.83
N GLN A 833 12.25 18.39 -6.66
CA GLN A 833 13.34 17.52 -6.24
C GLN A 833 14.66 17.95 -6.89
N VAL A 834 15.78 17.46 -6.38
CA VAL A 834 17.15 17.70 -6.86
C VAL A 834 17.70 16.40 -7.43
N VAL A 835 18.40 16.51 -8.56
CA VAL A 835 19.08 15.39 -9.23
C VAL A 835 20.56 15.72 -9.39
N SER A 836 21.44 14.86 -8.89
CA SER A 836 22.89 14.92 -9.14
C SER A 836 23.24 14.51 -10.58
N THR A 837 24.39 14.96 -11.08
CA THR A 837 24.85 14.57 -12.44
C THR A 837 25.11 13.08 -12.59
N GLU A 838 25.59 12.44 -11.53
CA GLU A 838 25.90 11.02 -11.49
C GLU A 838 24.61 10.20 -11.53
N TRP A 839 23.59 10.62 -10.77
CA TRP A 839 22.27 9.98 -10.86
C TRP A 839 21.65 10.15 -12.24
N PHE A 840 21.77 11.34 -12.84
CA PHE A 840 21.34 11.57 -14.22
C PHE A 840 22.01 10.56 -15.16
N ALA A 841 23.33 10.42 -15.08
CA ALA A 841 24.09 9.51 -15.93
C ALA A 841 23.58 8.06 -15.84
N ASP A 842 23.31 7.58 -14.63
CA ASP A 842 22.93 6.19 -14.37
C ASP A 842 21.45 5.86 -14.60
N PHE A 843 20.53 6.81 -14.36
CA PHE A 843 19.09 6.52 -14.25
C PHE A 843 18.17 7.39 -15.13
N VAL A 844 18.70 8.39 -15.87
CA VAL A 844 17.93 9.07 -16.93
C VAL A 844 18.14 8.36 -18.26
N PHE A 845 17.06 8.06 -18.97
CA PHE A 845 17.11 7.29 -20.23
C PHE A 845 16.67 8.12 -21.44
N GLU A 846 15.84 9.14 -21.24
CA GLU A 846 15.22 9.91 -22.31
C GLU A 846 15.11 11.38 -21.91
N ALA A 847 15.33 12.28 -22.86
CA ALA A 847 15.08 13.72 -22.73
C ALA A 847 14.51 14.27 -24.04
N VAL A 848 13.55 15.20 -23.93
CA VAL A 848 12.91 15.85 -25.07
C VAL A 848 13.24 17.33 -25.07
N VAL A 849 13.97 17.77 -26.10
CA VAL A 849 14.44 19.15 -26.27
C VAL A 849 13.98 19.71 -27.61
N ASP A 850 14.02 21.03 -27.75
CA ASP A 850 13.79 21.66 -29.05
C ASP A 850 14.93 21.36 -30.02
N LYS A 851 14.59 21.07 -31.28
CA LYS A 851 15.54 20.79 -32.37
C LYS A 851 16.56 21.90 -32.57
N LYS A 852 16.26 23.16 -32.18
CA LYS A 852 17.17 24.30 -32.31
C LYS A 852 18.46 24.15 -31.48
N TYR A 853 18.44 23.35 -30.41
CA TYR A 853 19.64 23.07 -29.60
C TYR A 853 20.45 21.90 -30.15
N VAL A 854 19.85 21.04 -30.97
CA VAL A 854 20.45 19.76 -31.35
C VAL A 854 21.42 19.95 -32.52
N PRO A 855 22.67 19.48 -32.42
CA PRO A 855 23.64 19.53 -33.51
C PRO A 855 23.12 18.88 -34.80
N ALA A 856 23.56 19.40 -35.96
CA ALA A 856 23.05 18.97 -37.26
C ALA A 856 23.32 17.48 -37.58
N ASP A 857 24.47 16.96 -37.15
CA ASP A 857 24.84 15.55 -37.27
C ASP A 857 23.94 14.64 -36.41
N VAL A 858 23.59 15.07 -35.21
CA VAL A 858 22.63 14.38 -34.33
C VAL A 858 21.22 14.44 -34.92
N MET A 859 20.82 15.59 -35.47
CA MET A 859 19.52 15.73 -36.16
C MET A 859 19.42 14.84 -37.41
N ALA A 860 20.52 14.62 -38.14
CA ALA A 860 20.55 13.76 -39.30
C ALA A 860 20.22 12.29 -38.98
N VAL A 861 20.37 11.84 -37.73
CA VAL A 861 19.97 10.50 -37.28
C VAL A 861 18.46 10.26 -37.45
N PHE A 862 17.62 11.30 -37.34
CA PHE A 862 16.18 11.18 -37.59
C PHE A 862 15.82 10.93 -39.07
N ASN A 863 16.78 10.98 -39.99
CA ASN A 863 16.57 10.60 -41.39
C ASN A 863 16.88 9.12 -41.66
N GLN A 864 17.42 8.40 -40.67
CA GLN A 864 17.69 6.97 -40.79
C GLN A 864 16.39 6.15 -40.69
N GLU A 865 16.41 4.97 -41.30
CA GLU A 865 15.40 3.94 -41.02
C GLU A 865 15.61 3.42 -39.59
N PRO A 866 14.59 3.45 -38.72
CA PRO A 866 14.75 3.06 -37.33
C PRO A 866 14.96 1.54 -37.20
N VAL A 867 15.92 1.15 -36.37
CA VAL A 867 16.07 -0.24 -35.92
C VAL A 867 14.89 -0.60 -35.03
N VAL A 868 14.17 -1.67 -35.37
CA VAL A 868 12.99 -2.13 -34.63
C VAL A 868 13.42 -3.04 -33.48
N LEU A 869 13.23 -2.57 -32.26
CA LEU A 869 13.43 -3.32 -31.02
C LEU A 869 12.18 -4.17 -30.71
N PRO A 870 12.32 -5.30 -29.98
CA PRO A 870 11.18 -6.13 -29.59
C PRO A 870 10.14 -5.38 -28.75
N ALA A 871 8.87 -5.77 -28.81
CA ALA A 871 7.78 -5.08 -28.11
C ALA A 871 7.91 -5.03 -26.57
N TRP A 872 8.73 -5.90 -26.00
CA TRP A 872 9.03 -5.95 -24.55
C TRP A 872 10.35 -5.28 -24.18
N ASP A 873 11.00 -4.57 -25.10
CA ASP A 873 12.27 -3.90 -24.86
C ASP A 873 12.14 -2.84 -23.73
N PRO A 874 13.10 -2.74 -22.79
CA PRO A 874 13.01 -1.82 -21.65
C PRO A 874 12.95 -0.34 -22.07
N MET A 875 13.42 0.01 -23.27
CA MET A 875 13.33 1.38 -23.79
C MET A 875 11.91 1.78 -24.23
N GLY A 876 10.93 0.86 -24.23
CA GLY A 876 9.53 1.16 -24.54
C GLY A 876 8.65 1.47 -23.33
N THR A 877 9.20 1.46 -22.12
CA THR A 877 8.43 1.59 -20.87
C THR A 877 8.35 3.04 -20.38
N LEU A 878 7.17 3.49 -19.95
CA LEU A 878 6.91 4.81 -19.37
C LEU A 878 5.71 4.66 -18.41
N ALA A 879 5.95 4.74 -17.10
CA ALA A 879 4.99 4.45 -16.01
C ALA A 879 4.71 2.95 -15.78
N HIS A 880 5.30 2.39 -14.70
CA HIS A 880 4.93 1.09 -14.14
C HIS A 880 4.19 1.24 -12.82
#